data_AF-A0A958C289-F1
#
_entry.id   AF-A0A958C289-F1
#
_cell.length_a   1.000
_cell.length_b   1.000
_cell.length_c   1.000
_cell.angle_alpha   90.00
_cell.angle_beta   90.00
_cell.angle_gamma   90.00
#
_symmetry.space_group_name_H-M   'P 1'
#
loop_
_entity.id
_entity.type
_entity.pdbx_description
1 polymer ?
#
loop_
_entity_poly.entity_id
_entity_poly.type
_entity_poly.pdbx_seq_one_letter_code
_entity_poly.pdbx_strand_id
1 'polypeptide(L)'
;MPAATSLPTTTSGKSLFSQHYLETRLPGHPEWLEDPQAVFDAIRDLWQKAQRYGETWNEAQTEDEFVKPTLAALGWSYIPQVKNSRGGRVNRPDYALFADEVSKDAAYPHQGNDAAFYSRALAIAEAKYWGRPLSRKDSSGRDTWKRDNNPSYQMVSYLVGTRSPWGVLTNGQVWRLYSREVSSTASEYYEVDLEGVFGGKEGNEGNEGKFDAFKRFWLFFRRAAFTPDAQGRTFIQRIHEGSATYAKEISDKLKELVFDEVMPEIATGFFAYRRRELGIGEESEESLQEIYRASLSLLYKLLFVLYAEARSLLPVQNPAYWEESLTLMARQFAERIDRGQTISDATHATRQYDSLLALFRRIDQGDASLGVPRYDGGLFNPGTPDNQFLAQHKLSDRAVATTVDILVRDAGQPVDYAYISVRNLGSIYEGLLENRLEPVANSSESWQLTLVNDKGERKATGSYYTPDYIVSYIVEQTLSPILDERQERFAAAMDRIAGLRRKLERTADTTTIGLLRRELDAAERQAREAFLGVTVCDPAMGSGHFLVNAVDFLTDGIIERMQAYHDGHEAVAWQWNPIQRLIERVRGEILDEMARQGIDVDAGRLDDTALLTRLVMKRCIYGVDLNPMAVELAKLSLWLHSFTVGAPLSFLDHHLRWGNSLIGADVRTVEAAIRGEQSGQLALWGSPFASLLSLTTTMLEIADRADATLADVRQSAGDFATLQRALTP
;
A
#
# COMPACT_ATOMS: atom_id res chain seq x y z
N MET A 1 -2.55 -31.39 8.30
CA MET A 1 -1.39 -30.66 7.73
C MET A 1 -0.77 -29.84 8.85
N PRO A 2 0.56 -29.64 8.91
CA PRO A 2 1.08 -28.69 9.87
C PRO A 2 0.48 -27.33 9.51
N ALA A 3 -0.09 -26.67 10.50
CA ALA A 3 -0.64 -25.34 10.33
C ALA A 3 0.46 -24.47 9.71
N ALA A 4 0.19 -23.85 8.56
CA ALA A 4 0.90 -22.65 8.16
C ALA A 4 0.50 -21.55 9.14
N THR A 5 1.05 -21.66 10.35
CA THR A 5 1.03 -20.67 11.41
C THR A 5 2.15 -19.72 11.10
N SER A 6 1.82 -18.65 10.39
CA SER A 6 2.48 -17.39 10.60
C SER A 6 1.39 -16.40 10.95
N LEU A 7 1.41 -15.89 12.18
CA LEU A 7 0.80 -14.59 12.43
C LEU A 7 1.34 -13.63 11.35
N PRO A 8 0.49 -12.86 10.66
CA PRO A 8 0.97 -11.93 9.65
C PRO A 8 2.02 -11.02 10.30
N THR A 9 3.19 -10.91 9.66
CA THR A 9 4.26 -10.05 10.12
C THR A 9 3.73 -8.62 10.24
N THR A 10 4.13 -7.92 11.30
CA THR A 10 3.67 -6.56 11.67
C THR A 10 4.03 -5.46 10.67
N THR A 11 4.59 -5.83 9.51
CA THR A 11 5.06 -4.92 8.48
C THR A 11 3.89 -4.20 7.81
N SER A 12 3.88 -2.88 7.92
CA SER A 12 3.01 -1.94 7.19
C SER A 12 3.34 -1.83 5.70
N GLY A 13 4.53 -2.27 5.27
CA GLY A 13 5.02 -2.20 3.88
C GLY A 13 4.78 -3.47 3.06
N LYS A 14 5.00 -3.37 1.74
CA LYS A 14 4.98 -4.52 0.83
C LYS A 14 6.26 -5.33 1.05
N SER A 15 6.14 -6.63 1.29
CA SER A 15 7.32 -7.49 1.43
C SER A 15 8.04 -7.64 0.08
N LEU A 16 9.37 -7.63 0.09
CA LEU A 16 10.20 -7.88 -1.09
C LEU A 16 10.08 -9.34 -1.61
N PHE A 17 9.76 -10.28 -0.72
CA PHE A 17 9.61 -11.71 -1.04
C PHE A 17 8.23 -12.23 -0.61
N SER A 18 7.71 -13.22 -1.34
CA SER A 18 6.45 -13.88 -0.95
C SER A 18 6.69 -14.69 0.31
N GLN A 19 5.91 -14.44 1.35
CA GLN A 19 6.05 -15.17 2.60
C GLN A 19 5.75 -16.66 2.38
N HIS A 20 4.74 -16.99 1.59
CA HIS A 20 4.48 -18.37 1.21
C HIS A 20 5.67 -19.01 0.50
N TYR A 21 6.31 -18.31 -0.45
CA TYR A 21 7.51 -18.83 -1.13
C TYR A 21 8.64 -19.12 -0.13
N LEU A 22 8.85 -18.21 0.83
CA LEU A 22 9.86 -18.39 1.89
C LEU A 22 9.54 -19.56 2.83
N GLU A 23 8.27 -19.91 3.01
CA GLU A 23 7.86 -20.99 3.89
C GLU A 23 7.84 -22.36 3.18
N THR A 24 7.47 -22.41 1.91
CA THR A 24 7.23 -23.69 1.21
C THR A 24 8.28 -24.06 0.17
N ARG A 25 8.95 -23.07 -0.44
CA ARG A 25 9.93 -23.29 -1.52
C ARG A 25 11.36 -23.09 -1.06
N LEU A 26 11.63 -22.09 -0.23
CA LEU A 26 12.97 -21.84 0.31
C LEU A 26 13.56 -23.06 1.04
N PRO A 27 12.80 -23.88 1.81
CA PRO A 27 13.37 -25.09 2.43
C PRO A 27 13.94 -26.12 1.44
N GLY A 28 13.52 -26.07 0.18
CA GLY A 28 14.04 -26.92 -0.89
C GLY A 28 15.35 -26.41 -1.52
N HIS A 29 15.81 -25.21 -1.18
CA HIS A 29 17.05 -24.65 -1.70
C HIS A 29 18.29 -25.28 -1.02
N PRO A 30 19.40 -25.51 -1.76
CA PRO A 30 20.65 -26.05 -1.18
C PRO A 30 21.18 -25.25 0.01
N GLU A 31 21.04 -23.93 -0.03
CA GLU A 31 21.46 -23.02 1.03
C GLU A 31 20.70 -23.25 2.34
N TRP A 32 19.47 -23.78 2.27
CA TRP A 32 18.69 -24.17 3.45
C TRP A 32 19.24 -25.42 4.13
N LEU A 33 20.18 -26.16 3.55
CA LEU A 33 20.80 -27.30 4.23
C LEU A 33 22.02 -26.90 5.08
N GLU A 34 22.49 -25.66 4.94
CA GLU A 34 23.62 -25.17 5.72
C GLU A 34 23.24 -25.00 7.20
N ASP A 35 24.21 -25.23 8.10
CA ASP A 35 24.01 -25.16 9.54
C ASP A 35 24.50 -23.80 10.11
N PRO A 36 23.59 -22.91 10.52
CA PRO A 36 23.96 -21.62 11.07
C PRO A 36 24.13 -21.63 12.60
N GLN A 37 24.19 -22.80 13.27
CA GLN A 37 24.19 -22.91 14.74
C GLN A 37 25.24 -22.03 15.42
N ALA A 38 26.48 -22.01 14.94
CA ALA A 38 27.54 -21.18 15.53
C ALA A 38 27.22 -19.67 15.44
N VAL A 39 26.59 -19.24 14.34
CA VAL A 39 26.16 -17.85 14.14
C VAL A 39 24.92 -17.54 14.97
N PHE A 40 24.00 -18.50 15.11
CA PHE A 40 22.82 -18.43 15.98
C PHE A 40 23.23 -18.13 17.42
N ASP A 41 24.15 -18.93 17.97
CA ASP A 41 24.61 -18.77 19.35
C ASP A 41 25.30 -17.40 19.55
N ALA A 42 26.17 -17.00 18.61
CA ALA A 42 26.85 -15.71 18.68
C ALA A 42 25.88 -14.51 18.66
N ILE A 43 24.92 -14.49 17.73
CA ILE A 43 23.96 -13.38 17.61
C ILE A 43 22.95 -13.41 18.76
N ARG A 44 22.55 -14.60 19.24
CA ARG A 44 21.68 -14.72 20.42
C ARG A 44 22.33 -14.10 21.65
N ASP A 45 23.63 -14.32 21.87
CA ASP A 45 24.34 -13.77 23.02
C ASP A 45 24.44 -12.22 22.93
N LEU A 46 24.69 -11.69 21.72
CA LEU A 46 24.64 -10.24 21.46
C LEU A 46 23.24 -9.68 21.72
N TRP A 47 22.20 -10.37 21.27
CA TRP A 47 20.81 -9.96 21.45
C TRP A 47 20.41 -9.98 22.92
N GLN A 48 20.80 -10.98 23.70
CA GLN A 48 20.57 -11.03 25.14
C GLN A 48 21.26 -9.87 25.89
N LYS A 49 22.46 -9.48 25.45
CA LYS A 49 23.15 -8.29 25.98
C LYS A 49 22.37 -7.02 25.63
N ALA A 50 21.92 -6.89 24.38
CA ALA A 50 21.17 -5.74 23.92
C ALA A 50 19.78 -5.62 24.57
N GLN A 51 19.11 -6.73 24.89
CA GLN A 51 17.87 -6.73 25.67
C GLN A 51 18.06 -6.14 27.08
N ARG A 52 19.25 -6.31 27.68
CA ARG A 52 19.55 -5.78 29.02
C ARG A 52 19.99 -4.31 29.03
N TYR A 53 20.70 -3.88 27.99
CA TYR A 53 21.40 -2.58 28.00
C TYR A 53 21.10 -1.69 26.79
N GLY A 54 20.48 -2.23 25.75
CA GLY A 54 20.29 -1.58 24.44
C GLY A 54 19.56 -0.26 24.54
N GLU A 55 18.54 -0.15 25.40
CA GLU A 55 17.80 1.11 25.58
C GLU A 55 18.66 2.28 26.09
N THR A 56 19.81 1.98 26.71
CA THR A 56 20.78 2.97 27.20
C THR A 56 21.85 3.33 26.18
N TRP A 57 21.94 2.60 25.06
CA TRP A 57 22.95 2.81 24.04
C TRP A 57 22.60 4.00 23.14
N ASN A 58 23.61 4.82 22.84
CA ASN A 58 23.55 5.74 21.70
C ASN A 58 23.82 4.99 20.38
N GLU A 59 23.74 5.69 19.25
CA GLU A 59 23.97 5.10 17.91
C GLU A 59 25.35 4.42 17.80
N ALA A 60 26.42 5.07 18.24
CA ALA A 60 27.77 4.52 18.18
C ALA A 60 27.94 3.28 19.07
N GLN A 61 27.33 3.27 20.26
CA GLN A 61 27.32 2.10 21.14
C GLN A 61 26.50 0.96 20.53
N THR A 62 25.37 1.26 19.88
CA THR A 62 24.58 0.24 19.18
C THR A 62 25.38 -0.38 18.04
N GLU A 63 26.13 0.45 17.31
CA GLU A 63 27.05 -0.01 16.28
C GLU A 63 28.16 -0.91 16.83
N ASP A 64 28.87 -0.47 17.86
CA ASP A 64 30.03 -1.18 18.42
C ASP A 64 29.64 -2.45 19.18
N GLU A 65 28.56 -2.40 19.95
CA GLU A 65 28.16 -3.50 20.85
C GLU A 65 27.29 -4.54 20.17
N PHE A 66 26.66 -4.22 19.03
CA PHE A 66 25.71 -5.12 18.37
C PHE A 66 25.87 -5.20 16.85
N VAL A 67 25.80 -4.09 16.12
CA VAL A 67 25.74 -4.14 14.64
C VAL A 67 27.04 -4.63 14.03
N LYS A 68 28.20 -4.10 14.42
CA LYS A 68 29.51 -4.50 13.91
C LYS A 68 29.81 -5.98 14.21
N PRO A 69 29.65 -6.48 15.46
CA PRO A 69 29.76 -7.91 15.75
C PRO A 69 28.81 -8.77 14.92
N THR A 70 27.57 -8.31 14.70
CA THR A 70 26.59 -9.03 13.89
C THR A 70 27.01 -9.09 12.42
N LEU A 71 27.46 -7.98 11.82
CA LEU A 71 27.97 -7.96 10.45
C LEU A 71 29.18 -8.89 10.28
N ALA A 72 30.08 -8.93 11.27
CA ALA A 72 31.21 -9.86 11.28
C ALA A 72 30.75 -11.32 11.35
N ALA A 73 29.78 -11.64 12.21
CA ALA A 73 29.19 -12.98 12.31
C ALA A 73 28.46 -13.42 11.02
N LEU A 74 27.91 -12.45 10.28
CA LEU A 74 27.31 -12.61 8.95
C LEU A 74 28.34 -12.70 7.81
N GLY A 75 29.63 -12.57 8.13
CA GLY A 75 30.75 -12.77 7.20
C GLY A 75 31.11 -11.56 6.35
N TRP A 76 30.70 -10.34 6.74
CA TRP A 76 30.98 -9.12 5.98
C TRP A 76 32.36 -8.54 6.26
N SER A 77 33.07 -8.16 5.19
CA SER A 77 34.12 -7.13 5.23
C SER A 77 33.48 -5.77 4.97
N TYR A 78 33.80 -4.74 5.76
CA TYR A 78 33.16 -3.42 5.62
C TYR A 78 34.14 -2.25 5.82
N ILE A 79 33.77 -1.10 5.25
CA ILE A 79 34.44 0.20 5.50
C ILE A 79 33.43 1.15 6.15
N PRO A 80 33.64 1.53 7.42
CA PRO A 80 32.88 2.61 8.04
C PRO A 80 33.11 3.93 7.29
N GLN A 81 32.03 4.63 6.93
CA GLN A 81 32.13 5.93 6.26
C GLN A 81 32.15 7.04 7.30
N VAL A 82 33.18 7.90 7.24
CA VAL A 82 33.25 9.07 8.11
C VAL A 82 32.40 10.19 7.53
N LYS A 83 31.40 10.67 8.29
CA LYS A 83 30.58 11.84 7.95
C LYS A 83 31.46 13.10 8.05
N ASN A 84 32.06 13.53 6.94
CA ASN A 84 32.89 14.73 6.91
C ASN A 84 32.02 15.99 6.84
N SER A 85 31.79 16.66 7.99
CA SER A 85 30.97 17.88 8.12
C SER A 85 31.58 19.15 7.52
N ARG A 86 32.68 19.06 6.75
CA ARG A 86 33.33 20.22 6.12
C ARG A 86 33.19 20.15 4.60
N GLY A 87 32.14 20.80 4.11
CA GLY A 87 32.02 21.21 2.71
C GLY A 87 31.06 20.36 1.90
N GLY A 88 29.75 20.59 2.09
CA GLY A 88 28.69 20.44 1.06
C GLY A 88 28.71 19.18 0.19
N ARG A 89 29.21 18.05 0.69
CA ARG A 89 29.31 16.79 -0.08
C ARG A 89 28.58 15.68 0.64
N VAL A 90 27.55 15.19 -0.06
CA VAL A 90 26.87 13.88 -0.05
C VAL A 90 26.84 13.18 1.30
N ASN A 91 25.63 13.10 1.85
CA ASN A 91 25.31 12.23 2.96
C ASN A 91 25.62 10.76 2.54
N ARG A 92 26.45 10.05 3.31
CA ARG A 92 26.90 8.68 3.00
C ARG A 92 26.34 7.68 4.00
N PRO A 93 26.03 6.43 3.58
CA PRO A 93 25.65 5.35 4.49
C PRO A 93 26.79 5.06 5.47
N ASP A 94 26.46 4.62 6.69
CA ASP A 94 27.45 4.30 7.72
C ASP A 94 28.45 3.22 7.28
N TYR A 95 28.01 2.27 6.44
CA TYR A 95 28.81 1.14 6.00
C TYR A 95 28.73 0.90 4.49
N ALA A 96 29.87 0.64 3.87
CA ALA A 96 29.95 -0.07 2.60
C ALA A 96 30.39 -1.51 2.85
N LEU A 97 29.64 -2.47 2.30
CA LEU A 97 29.80 -3.90 2.53
C LEU A 97 30.44 -4.59 1.31
N PHE A 98 31.47 -5.40 1.55
CA PHE A 98 32.31 -6.01 0.52
C PHE A 98 32.35 -7.54 0.64
N ALA A 99 32.66 -8.20 -0.48
CA ALA A 99 32.81 -9.66 -0.55
C ALA A 99 34.01 -10.16 0.29
N ASP A 100 35.09 -9.42 0.31
CA ASP A 100 36.33 -9.83 0.97
C ASP A 100 37.22 -8.62 1.25
N GLU A 101 38.30 -8.85 2.01
CA GLU A 101 39.31 -7.83 2.31
C GLU A 101 40.00 -7.31 1.05
N VAL A 102 40.12 -8.11 -0.03
CA VAL A 102 40.77 -7.67 -1.28
C VAL A 102 39.93 -6.60 -1.98
N SER A 103 38.62 -6.84 -2.09
CA SER A 103 37.65 -5.92 -2.70
C SER A 103 37.50 -4.65 -1.88
N LYS A 104 37.53 -4.80 -0.55
CA LYS A 104 37.58 -3.70 0.40
C LYS A 104 38.87 -2.87 0.21
N ASP A 105 40.03 -3.52 0.16
CA ASP A 105 41.32 -2.85 -0.01
C ASP A 105 41.41 -2.11 -1.35
N ALA A 106 40.84 -2.70 -2.40
CA ALA A 106 40.73 -2.08 -3.71
C ALA A 106 39.78 -0.86 -3.74
N ALA A 107 38.88 -0.71 -2.77
CA ALA A 107 37.97 0.42 -2.67
C ALA A 107 38.59 1.65 -1.98
N TYR A 108 39.53 1.47 -1.04
CA TYR A 108 40.16 2.58 -0.31
C TYR A 108 40.74 3.70 -1.20
N PRO A 109 41.47 3.41 -2.30
CA PRO A 109 42.00 4.45 -3.19
C PRO A 109 40.94 5.32 -3.86
N HIS A 110 39.68 4.88 -3.87
CA HIS A 110 38.55 5.57 -4.50
C HIS A 110 37.70 6.37 -3.52
N GLN A 111 38.07 6.46 -2.24
CA GLN A 111 37.37 7.32 -1.28
C GLN A 111 37.36 8.78 -1.77
N GLY A 112 36.17 9.32 -2.01
CA GLY A 112 35.98 10.66 -2.61
C GLY A 112 35.48 10.63 -4.06
N ASN A 113 35.50 9.47 -4.73
CA ASN A 113 34.78 9.19 -5.97
C ASN A 113 33.72 8.11 -5.69
N ASP A 114 32.52 8.55 -5.33
CA ASP A 114 31.45 7.67 -4.84
C ASP A 114 31.07 6.60 -5.88
N ALA A 115 30.98 6.95 -7.18
CA ALA A 115 30.66 5.97 -8.22
C ALA A 115 31.71 4.86 -8.35
N ALA A 116 33.00 5.22 -8.31
CA ALA A 116 34.08 4.24 -8.34
C ALA A 116 34.18 3.43 -7.03
N PHE A 117 33.87 4.05 -5.89
CA PHE A 117 33.89 3.40 -4.60
C PHE A 117 32.76 2.37 -4.45
N TYR A 118 31.51 2.78 -4.63
CA TYR A 118 30.34 1.93 -4.41
C TYR A 118 30.14 0.87 -5.51
N SER A 119 30.67 1.05 -6.71
CA SER A 119 30.68 -0.03 -7.74
C SER A 119 31.46 -1.28 -7.31
N ARG A 120 32.26 -1.21 -6.23
CA ARG A 120 32.99 -2.34 -5.65
C ARG A 120 32.31 -2.91 -4.40
N ALA A 121 31.31 -2.23 -3.85
CA ALA A 121 30.52 -2.71 -2.73
C ALA A 121 29.40 -3.62 -3.23
N LEU A 122 29.10 -4.68 -2.47
CA LEU A 122 27.97 -5.56 -2.75
C LEU A 122 26.65 -4.97 -2.23
N ALA A 123 26.73 -4.24 -1.13
CA ALA A 123 25.60 -3.59 -0.47
C ALA A 123 26.09 -2.40 0.37
N ILE A 124 25.15 -1.55 0.78
CA ILE A 124 25.37 -0.49 1.77
C ILE A 124 24.59 -0.82 3.05
N ALA A 125 25.01 -0.31 4.20
CA ALA A 125 24.22 -0.40 5.41
C ALA A 125 24.20 0.90 6.22
N GLU A 126 23.08 1.15 6.88
CA GLU A 126 22.87 2.26 7.81
C GLU A 126 22.37 1.70 9.15
N ALA A 127 22.99 2.17 10.24
CA ALA A 127 22.65 1.73 11.59
C ALA A 127 22.09 2.89 12.40
N LYS A 128 21.04 2.62 13.15
CA LYS A 128 20.43 3.55 14.10
C LYS A 128 20.62 3.06 15.53
N TYR A 129 20.42 3.97 16.49
CA TYR A 129 20.41 3.59 17.89
C TYR A 129 19.31 2.55 18.19
N TRP A 130 19.52 1.77 19.24
CA TRP A 130 18.65 0.65 19.63
C TRP A 130 17.18 1.06 19.78
N GLY A 131 16.31 0.43 18.99
CA GLY A 131 14.86 0.66 19.03
C GLY A 131 14.38 1.98 18.40
N ARG A 132 15.23 2.70 17.64
CA ARG A 132 14.79 3.85 16.83
C ARG A 132 13.75 3.40 15.79
N PRO A 133 12.58 4.03 15.69
CA PRO A 133 11.63 3.75 14.61
C PRO A 133 12.28 3.97 13.23
N LEU A 134 12.14 2.99 12.34
CA LEU A 134 12.79 3.03 11.02
C LEU A 134 11.94 3.73 9.95
N SER A 135 10.60 3.68 10.06
CA SER A 135 9.65 4.25 9.09
C SER A 135 9.11 5.65 9.43
N ARG A 136 9.58 6.27 10.51
CA ARG A 136 9.07 7.58 10.98
C ARG A 136 10.14 8.37 11.71
N LYS A 137 9.85 9.64 11.93
CA LYS A 137 10.62 10.50 12.82
C LYS A 137 10.55 10.02 14.27
N ASP A 138 11.66 10.19 14.99
CA ASP A 138 11.74 9.91 16.43
C ASP A 138 11.03 11.01 17.24
N SER A 139 10.08 10.61 18.08
CA SER A 139 9.37 11.51 19.01
C SER A 139 9.87 11.41 20.45
N SER A 140 10.82 10.52 20.74
CA SER A 140 11.30 10.24 22.10
C SER A 140 12.25 11.30 22.65
N GLY A 141 12.78 12.19 21.80
CA GLY A 141 13.73 13.23 22.20
C GLY A 141 15.10 12.70 22.62
N ARG A 142 15.37 11.40 22.47
CA ARG A 142 16.69 10.80 22.73
C ARG A 142 17.76 11.32 21.77
N ASP A 143 17.35 11.83 20.61
CA ASP A 143 18.22 12.30 19.55
C ASP A 143 18.05 13.81 19.27
N THR A 144 18.10 14.65 20.32
CA THR A 144 17.92 16.12 20.23
C THR A 144 18.93 16.86 19.33
N TRP A 145 20.04 16.21 18.96
CA TRP A 145 21.16 16.82 18.23
C TRP A 145 21.42 16.22 16.83
N LYS A 146 20.75 15.13 16.45
CA LYS A 146 20.90 14.48 15.14
C LYS A 146 19.63 14.58 14.29
N ARG A 147 19.81 14.38 12.98
CA ARG A 147 18.84 14.63 11.91
C ARG A 147 17.48 14.01 12.21
N ASP A 148 16.50 14.91 12.29
CA ASP A 148 15.09 14.67 12.61
C ASP A 148 14.34 14.10 11.38
N ASN A 149 14.97 13.13 10.69
CA ASN A 149 14.52 12.57 9.43
C ASN A 149 14.12 11.09 9.55
N ASN A 150 13.32 10.65 8.59
CA ASN A 150 12.87 9.27 8.45
C ASN A 150 14.02 8.38 7.93
N PRO A 151 14.46 7.35 8.69
CA PRO A 151 15.55 6.47 8.27
C PRO A 151 15.30 5.72 6.96
N SER A 152 14.05 5.31 6.66
CA SER A 152 13.71 4.71 5.38
C SER A 152 13.97 5.67 4.21
N TYR A 153 13.58 6.94 4.33
CA TYR A 153 13.81 7.95 3.28
C TYR A 153 15.30 8.17 3.02
N GLN A 154 16.11 8.14 4.09
CA GLN A 154 17.56 8.22 4.01
C GLN A 154 18.14 7.03 3.23
N MET A 155 17.66 5.81 3.49
CA MET A 155 18.09 4.61 2.78
C MET A 155 17.75 4.66 1.29
N VAL A 156 16.55 5.11 0.91
CA VAL A 156 16.16 5.30 -0.50
C VAL A 156 17.13 6.25 -1.22
N SER A 157 17.42 7.41 -0.63
CA SER A 157 18.38 8.37 -1.18
C SER A 157 19.78 7.76 -1.33
N TYR A 158 20.23 6.96 -0.36
CA TYR A 158 21.52 6.28 -0.47
C TYR A 158 21.58 5.27 -1.61
N LEU A 159 20.53 4.46 -1.81
CA LEU A 159 20.49 3.52 -2.92
C LEU A 159 20.60 4.22 -4.27
N VAL A 160 19.86 5.32 -4.45
CA VAL A 160 19.90 6.10 -5.70
C VAL A 160 21.27 6.78 -5.87
N GLY A 161 21.74 7.50 -4.84
CA GLY A 161 22.99 8.26 -4.89
C GLY A 161 24.25 7.41 -5.07
N THR A 162 24.30 6.24 -4.43
CA THR A 162 25.42 5.30 -4.54
C THR A 162 25.32 4.38 -5.74
N ARG A 163 24.13 4.23 -6.32
CA ARG A 163 23.78 3.21 -7.33
C ARG A 163 24.01 1.78 -6.85
N SER A 164 24.06 1.57 -5.53
CA SER A 164 24.12 0.23 -4.95
C SER A 164 22.81 -0.52 -5.28
N PRO A 165 22.88 -1.81 -5.65
CA PRO A 165 21.68 -2.62 -5.87
C PRO A 165 20.92 -2.92 -4.56
N TRP A 166 21.66 -3.02 -3.44
CA TRP A 166 21.11 -3.47 -2.16
C TRP A 166 21.50 -2.55 -1.00
N GLY A 167 20.60 -2.44 -0.01
CA GLY A 167 20.79 -1.64 1.20
C GLY A 167 20.20 -2.32 2.43
N VAL A 168 20.93 -2.27 3.55
CA VAL A 168 20.50 -2.81 4.84
C VAL A 168 20.28 -1.68 5.83
N LEU A 169 19.07 -1.57 6.38
CA LEU A 169 18.74 -0.59 7.42
C LEU A 169 18.42 -1.33 8.72
N THR A 170 19.06 -0.95 9.82
CA THR A 170 18.81 -1.59 11.12
C THR A 170 18.84 -0.62 12.29
N ASN A 171 18.01 -0.88 13.30
CA ASN A 171 18.07 -0.27 14.63
C ASN A 171 18.55 -1.29 15.70
N GLY A 172 19.19 -2.37 15.28
CA GLY A 172 19.57 -3.51 16.13
C GLY A 172 18.45 -4.54 16.31
N GLN A 173 17.23 -4.12 16.66
CA GLN A 173 16.08 -5.02 16.84
C GLN A 173 15.52 -5.50 15.50
N VAL A 174 15.32 -4.58 14.58
CA VAL A 174 14.72 -4.79 13.28
C VAL A 174 15.78 -4.63 12.19
N TRP A 175 15.77 -5.53 11.21
CA TRP A 175 16.65 -5.50 10.05
C TRP A 175 15.81 -5.47 8.77
N ARG A 176 16.06 -4.47 7.93
CA ARG A 176 15.37 -4.30 6.65
C ARG A 176 16.35 -4.42 5.49
N LEU A 177 15.98 -5.20 4.50
CA LEU A 177 16.67 -5.31 3.21
C LEU A 177 15.86 -4.57 2.14
N TYR A 178 16.50 -3.56 1.55
CA TYR A 178 15.98 -2.77 0.45
C TYR A 178 16.67 -3.16 -0.86
N SER A 179 15.90 -3.10 -1.94
CA SER A 179 16.37 -3.26 -3.31
C SER A 179 16.19 -1.94 -4.07
N ARG A 180 17.12 -1.63 -4.99
CA ARG A 180 16.92 -0.55 -5.96
C ARG A 180 16.12 -1.00 -7.20
N GLU A 181 15.98 -2.31 -7.39
CA GLU A 181 15.38 -2.93 -8.59
C GLU A 181 13.89 -3.27 -8.39
N VAL A 182 13.15 -2.40 -7.70
CA VAL A 182 11.72 -2.57 -7.38
C VAL A 182 10.90 -1.37 -7.85
N SER A 183 9.57 -1.56 -7.96
CA SER A 183 8.67 -0.49 -8.42
C SER A 183 8.49 0.64 -7.42
N SER A 184 8.60 0.36 -6.11
CA SER A 184 8.62 1.38 -5.06
C SER A 184 9.67 1.05 -4.00
N THR A 185 10.80 1.75 -4.05
CA THR A 185 11.94 1.55 -3.13
C THR A 185 11.58 1.97 -1.71
N ALA A 186 10.67 2.93 -1.54
CA ALA A 186 10.29 3.42 -0.21
C ALA A 186 9.32 2.50 0.55
N SER A 187 8.57 1.66 -0.16
CA SER A 187 7.50 0.83 0.40
C SER A 187 7.73 -0.68 0.29
N GLU A 188 8.69 -1.12 -0.53
CA GLU A 188 9.01 -2.54 -0.76
C GLU A 188 10.35 -2.95 -0.13
N TYR A 189 10.29 -3.70 0.97
CA TYR A 189 11.46 -4.17 1.69
C TYR A 189 11.20 -5.50 2.41
N TYR A 190 12.25 -6.27 2.69
CA TYR A 190 12.15 -7.46 3.54
C TYR A 190 12.57 -7.12 4.96
N GLU A 191 11.65 -7.27 5.92
CA GLU A 191 11.88 -6.95 7.33
C GLU A 191 11.95 -8.22 8.18
N VAL A 192 12.89 -8.25 9.12
CA VAL A 192 12.96 -9.27 10.16
C VAL A 192 13.12 -8.60 11.51
N ASP A 193 12.21 -8.93 12.44
CA ASP A 193 12.29 -8.54 13.84
C ASP A 193 12.98 -9.64 14.66
N LEU A 194 14.13 -9.31 15.25
CA LEU A 194 14.89 -10.23 16.08
C LEU A 194 14.20 -10.54 17.42
N GLU A 195 13.27 -9.71 17.89
CA GLU A 195 12.40 -10.07 19.02
C GLU A 195 11.51 -11.28 18.66
N GLY A 196 10.98 -11.34 17.42
CA GLY A 196 10.25 -12.51 16.95
C GLY A 196 11.13 -13.76 16.80
N VAL A 197 12.42 -13.58 16.50
CA VAL A 197 13.38 -14.69 16.31
C VAL A 197 13.86 -15.27 17.64
N PHE A 198 14.25 -14.41 18.59
CA PHE A 198 14.88 -14.82 19.85
C PHE A 198 13.98 -14.67 21.08
N GLY A 199 12.95 -13.82 21.02
CA GLY A 199 12.06 -13.48 22.12
C GLY A 199 10.98 -14.52 22.42
N GLY A 200 10.11 -14.20 23.38
CA GLY A 200 9.00 -15.04 23.86
C GLY A 200 9.37 -16.17 24.84
N LYS A 201 8.48 -16.49 25.79
CA LYS A 201 8.58 -17.70 26.63
C LYS A 201 8.55 -18.95 25.73
N GLU A 202 9.21 -20.05 26.12
CA GLU A 202 9.30 -21.34 25.39
C GLU A 202 7.94 -22.08 25.19
N GLY A 203 6.84 -21.37 24.95
CA GLY A 203 5.49 -21.85 25.25
C GLY A 203 4.48 -21.93 24.10
N ASN A 204 4.83 -21.72 22.83
CA ASN A 204 3.86 -21.99 21.74
C ASN A 204 4.47 -22.29 20.36
N GLU A 205 5.66 -21.76 20.07
CA GLU A 205 6.46 -22.15 18.90
C GLU A 205 7.60 -23.04 19.39
N GLY A 206 7.69 -24.27 18.90
CA GLY A 206 8.80 -25.17 19.26
C GLY A 206 10.15 -24.56 18.86
N ASN A 207 11.25 -25.02 19.50
CA ASN A 207 12.61 -24.55 19.19
C ASN A 207 12.95 -24.61 17.68
N GLU A 208 12.34 -25.53 16.93
CA GLU A 208 12.49 -25.64 15.48
C GLU A 208 11.97 -24.39 14.73
N GLY A 209 10.82 -23.82 15.12
CA GLY A 209 10.24 -22.65 14.46
C GLY A 209 11.09 -21.37 14.62
N LYS A 210 11.65 -21.18 15.82
CA LYS A 210 12.59 -20.07 16.09
C LYS A 210 13.89 -20.22 15.32
N PHE A 211 14.41 -21.44 15.22
CA PHE A 211 15.62 -21.72 14.46
C PHE A 211 15.41 -21.48 12.96
N ASP A 212 14.26 -21.87 12.41
CA ASP A 212 13.88 -21.57 11.02
C ASP A 212 13.74 -20.07 10.76
N ALA A 213 13.17 -19.32 11.71
CA ALA A 213 13.09 -17.86 11.64
C ALA A 213 14.48 -17.22 11.62
N PHE A 214 15.40 -17.69 12.47
CA PHE A 214 16.79 -17.26 12.43
C PHE A 214 17.48 -17.66 11.13
N LYS A 215 17.22 -18.86 10.62
CA LYS A 215 17.82 -19.34 9.39
C LYS A 215 17.45 -18.46 8.20
N ARG A 216 16.19 -18.00 8.14
CA ARG A 216 15.77 -16.96 7.19
C ARG A 216 16.59 -15.67 7.38
N PHE A 217 16.65 -15.11 8.59
CA PHE A 217 17.49 -13.94 8.88
C PHE A 217 18.93 -14.12 8.37
N TRP A 218 19.58 -15.21 8.76
CA TRP A 218 20.95 -15.49 8.38
C TRP A 218 21.13 -15.61 6.87
N LEU A 219 20.24 -16.33 6.17
CA LEU A 219 20.32 -16.51 4.72
C LEU A 219 20.20 -15.20 3.93
N PHE A 220 19.36 -14.26 4.39
CA PHE A 220 19.14 -12.99 3.69
C PHE A 220 20.16 -11.90 4.03
N PHE A 221 20.73 -11.90 5.23
CA PHE A 221 21.64 -10.84 5.68
C PHE A 221 23.13 -11.23 5.64
N ARG A 222 23.47 -12.51 5.41
CA ARG A 222 24.87 -12.94 5.26
C ARG A 222 25.51 -12.45 3.97
N ARG A 223 26.82 -12.23 3.98
CA ARG A 223 27.61 -11.85 2.80
C ARG A 223 27.34 -12.74 1.58
N ALA A 224 27.29 -14.06 1.79
CA ALA A 224 27.10 -15.04 0.72
C ALA A 224 25.79 -14.82 -0.06
N ALA A 225 24.78 -14.19 0.56
CA ALA A 225 23.50 -13.88 -0.08
C ALA A 225 23.65 -12.91 -1.26
N PHE A 226 24.67 -12.05 -1.22
CA PHE A 226 24.96 -10.98 -2.18
C PHE A 226 26.10 -11.33 -3.14
N THR A 227 26.72 -12.49 -2.97
CA THR A 227 27.81 -12.93 -3.85
C THR A 227 27.21 -13.65 -5.07
N PRO A 228 27.58 -13.25 -6.30
CA PRO A 228 27.09 -13.93 -7.50
C PRO A 228 27.53 -15.40 -7.57
N ASP A 229 26.64 -16.26 -8.03
CA ASP A 229 26.96 -17.65 -8.38
C ASP A 229 27.72 -17.75 -9.72
N ALA A 230 27.97 -18.97 -10.19
CA ALA A 230 28.65 -19.22 -11.47
C ALA A 230 27.87 -18.66 -12.68
N GLN A 231 26.58 -18.36 -12.53
CA GLN A 231 25.70 -17.78 -13.52
C GLN A 231 25.56 -16.26 -13.35
N GLY A 232 26.30 -15.65 -12.42
CA GLY A 232 26.28 -14.22 -12.16
C GLY A 232 25.05 -13.73 -11.36
N ARG A 233 24.27 -14.63 -10.76
CA ARG A 233 23.08 -14.29 -9.97
C ARG A 233 23.33 -14.46 -8.49
N THR A 234 22.87 -13.52 -7.68
CA THR A 234 22.95 -13.65 -6.21
C THR A 234 21.81 -14.52 -5.67
N PHE A 235 21.96 -15.06 -4.45
CA PHE A 235 20.87 -15.79 -3.78
C PHE A 235 19.61 -14.93 -3.67
N ILE A 236 19.78 -13.67 -3.27
CA ILE A 236 18.66 -12.73 -3.09
C ILE A 236 17.93 -12.49 -4.41
N GLN A 237 18.65 -12.32 -5.53
CA GLN A 237 18.05 -12.19 -6.86
C GLN A 237 17.26 -13.45 -7.25
N ARG A 238 17.82 -14.65 -7.04
CA ARG A 238 17.10 -15.91 -7.33
C ARG A 238 15.81 -16.03 -6.53
N ILE A 239 15.81 -15.66 -5.25
CA ILE A 239 14.61 -15.72 -4.42
C ILE A 239 13.60 -14.62 -4.78
N HIS A 240 14.07 -13.42 -5.14
CA HIS A 240 13.23 -12.35 -5.65
C HIS A 240 12.52 -12.75 -6.94
N GLU A 241 13.28 -13.25 -7.93
CA GLU A 241 12.75 -13.77 -9.21
C GLU A 241 11.78 -14.92 -8.98
N GLY A 242 12.11 -15.86 -8.08
CA GLY A 242 11.24 -16.99 -7.71
C GLY A 242 9.93 -16.54 -7.07
N SER A 243 10.00 -15.56 -6.15
CA SER A 243 8.82 -14.97 -5.50
C SER A 243 7.91 -14.26 -6.51
N ALA A 244 8.50 -13.45 -7.40
CA ALA A 244 7.75 -12.74 -8.44
C ALA A 244 7.09 -13.70 -9.44
N THR A 245 7.80 -14.76 -9.84
CA THR A 245 7.27 -15.81 -10.72
C THR A 245 6.11 -16.53 -10.05
N TYR A 246 6.28 -16.95 -8.79
CA TYR A 246 5.23 -17.60 -8.01
C TYR A 246 3.97 -16.73 -7.87
N ALA A 247 4.14 -15.44 -7.58
CA ALA A 247 3.02 -14.51 -7.46
C ALA A 247 2.27 -14.31 -8.78
N LYS A 248 2.99 -14.31 -9.90
CA LYS A 248 2.39 -14.25 -11.24
C LYS A 248 1.59 -15.51 -11.55
N GLU A 249 2.18 -16.69 -11.34
CA GLU A 249 1.51 -17.98 -11.54
C GLU A 249 0.23 -18.10 -10.71
N ILE A 250 0.28 -17.70 -9.43
CA ILE A 250 -0.91 -17.64 -8.58
C ILE A 250 -1.94 -16.66 -9.10
N SER A 251 -1.52 -15.46 -9.52
CA SER A 251 -2.46 -14.47 -10.02
C SER A 251 -3.16 -14.93 -11.30
N ASP A 252 -2.40 -15.51 -12.24
CA ASP A 252 -2.94 -16.03 -13.50
C ASP A 252 -3.93 -17.16 -13.22
N LYS A 253 -3.61 -18.03 -12.27
CA LYS A 253 -4.50 -19.13 -11.88
C LYS A 253 -5.72 -18.66 -11.08
N LEU A 254 -5.55 -17.73 -10.16
CA LEU A 254 -6.66 -17.09 -9.44
C LEU A 254 -7.61 -16.41 -10.42
N LYS A 255 -7.07 -15.76 -11.47
CA LYS A 255 -7.87 -15.21 -12.56
C LYS A 255 -8.73 -16.30 -13.21
N GLU A 256 -8.14 -17.41 -13.62
CA GLU A 256 -8.88 -18.52 -14.23
C GLU A 256 -9.97 -19.05 -13.29
N LEU A 257 -9.65 -19.32 -12.02
CA LEU A 257 -10.59 -19.81 -11.01
C LEU A 257 -11.74 -18.82 -10.76
N VAL A 258 -11.45 -17.53 -10.73
CA VAL A 258 -12.47 -16.49 -10.55
C VAL A 258 -13.49 -16.50 -11.68
N PHE A 259 -13.03 -16.66 -12.93
CA PHE A 259 -13.90 -16.65 -14.11
C PHE A 259 -14.65 -17.97 -14.30
N ASP A 260 -13.95 -19.08 -14.16
CA ASP A 260 -14.50 -20.40 -14.48
C ASP A 260 -15.33 -20.98 -13.34
N GLU A 261 -15.07 -20.58 -12.08
CA GLU A 261 -15.70 -21.19 -10.90
C GLU A 261 -16.37 -20.18 -9.98
N VAL A 262 -15.65 -19.17 -9.47
CA VAL A 262 -16.18 -18.27 -8.42
C VAL A 262 -17.37 -17.44 -8.90
N MET A 263 -17.23 -16.74 -10.03
CA MET A 263 -18.29 -15.89 -10.56
C MET A 263 -19.53 -16.71 -10.95
N PRO A 264 -19.41 -17.84 -11.68
CA PRO A 264 -20.52 -18.76 -11.90
C PRO A 264 -21.19 -19.26 -10.62
N GLU A 265 -20.43 -19.62 -9.58
CA GLU A 265 -20.98 -20.13 -8.31
C GLU A 265 -21.80 -19.05 -7.58
N ILE A 266 -21.26 -17.83 -7.45
CA ILE A 266 -21.98 -16.70 -6.84
C ILE A 266 -23.27 -16.39 -7.64
N ALA A 267 -23.14 -16.21 -8.96
CA ALA A 267 -24.26 -15.83 -9.81
C ALA A 267 -25.35 -16.90 -9.83
N THR A 268 -24.97 -18.18 -9.92
CA THR A 268 -25.89 -19.32 -9.86
C THR A 268 -26.57 -19.42 -8.49
N GLY A 269 -25.86 -19.10 -7.40
CA GLY A 269 -26.45 -19.05 -6.06
C GLY A 269 -27.56 -18.01 -5.95
N PHE A 270 -27.34 -16.79 -6.44
CA PHE A 270 -28.38 -15.76 -6.47
C PHE A 270 -29.55 -16.12 -7.39
N PHE A 271 -29.26 -16.67 -8.56
CA PHE A 271 -30.26 -17.19 -9.47
C PHE A 271 -31.14 -18.28 -8.81
N ALA A 272 -30.52 -19.22 -8.10
CA ALA A 272 -31.21 -20.29 -7.39
C ALA A 272 -32.10 -19.73 -6.27
N TYR A 273 -31.61 -18.74 -5.51
CA TYR A 273 -32.39 -18.07 -4.48
C TYR A 273 -33.60 -17.34 -5.07
N ARG A 274 -33.41 -16.53 -6.12
CA ARG A 274 -34.51 -15.81 -6.81
C ARG A 274 -35.57 -16.76 -7.34
N ARG A 275 -35.16 -17.89 -7.90
CA ARG A 275 -36.09 -18.89 -8.43
C ARG A 275 -36.86 -19.65 -7.35
N ARG A 276 -36.19 -20.07 -6.28
CA ARG A 276 -36.79 -20.93 -5.24
C ARG A 276 -37.50 -20.15 -4.14
N GLU A 277 -36.92 -19.04 -3.69
CA GLU A 277 -37.43 -18.27 -2.54
C GLU A 277 -38.29 -17.08 -2.99
N LEU A 278 -38.03 -16.50 -4.17
CA LEU A 278 -38.81 -15.37 -4.71
C LEU A 278 -39.78 -15.76 -5.83
N GLY A 279 -39.74 -17.00 -6.30
CA GLY A 279 -40.64 -17.52 -7.34
C GLY A 279 -40.40 -16.94 -8.74
N ILE A 280 -39.20 -16.41 -9.02
CA ILE A 280 -38.85 -15.84 -10.34
C ILE A 280 -38.53 -16.99 -11.31
N GLY A 281 -39.41 -17.22 -12.29
CA GLY A 281 -39.30 -18.34 -13.23
C GLY A 281 -38.30 -18.15 -14.37
N GLU A 282 -38.20 -16.93 -14.90
CA GLU A 282 -37.29 -16.52 -15.97
C GLU A 282 -36.68 -15.17 -15.61
N GLU A 283 -35.38 -15.00 -15.89
CA GLU A 283 -34.66 -13.75 -15.64
C GLU A 283 -34.61 -12.90 -16.92
N SER A 284 -34.95 -11.61 -16.80
CA SER A 284 -34.74 -10.64 -17.87
C SER A 284 -33.25 -10.31 -18.05
N GLU A 285 -32.89 -9.69 -19.17
CA GLU A 285 -31.52 -9.20 -19.40
C GLU A 285 -31.07 -8.19 -18.32
N GLU A 286 -31.97 -7.29 -17.92
CA GLU A 286 -31.72 -6.36 -16.81
C GLU A 286 -31.48 -7.10 -15.48
N SER A 287 -32.27 -8.14 -15.20
CA SER A 287 -32.10 -8.94 -13.99
C SER A 287 -30.79 -9.72 -13.97
N LEU A 288 -30.40 -10.29 -15.11
CA LEU A 288 -29.08 -10.93 -15.26
C LEU A 288 -27.96 -9.92 -15.07
N GLN A 289 -28.13 -8.67 -15.53
CA GLN A 289 -27.17 -7.60 -15.31
C GLN A 289 -27.10 -7.20 -13.83
N GLU A 290 -28.23 -7.15 -13.10
CA GLU A 290 -28.25 -6.93 -11.65
C GLU A 290 -27.54 -8.05 -10.89
N ILE A 291 -27.85 -9.32 -11.20
CA ILE A 291 -27.17 -10.48 -10.62
C ILE A 291 -25.67 -10.39 -10.88
N TYR A 292 -25.28 -10.01 -12.09
CA TYR A 292 -23.88 -9.88 -12.46
C TYR A 292 -23.16 -8.80 -11.64
N ARG A 293 -23.71 -7.59 -11.58
CA ARG A 293 -23.14 -6.48 -10.81
C ARG A 293 -23.07 -6.80 -9.32
N ALA A 294 -24.10 -7.42 -8.75
CA ALA A 294 -24.11 -7.83 -7.36
C ALA A 294 -23.09 -8.94 -7.08
N SER A 295 -22.96 -9.93 -7.97
CA SER A 295 -21.96 -11.00 -7.85
C SER A 295 -20.54 -10.44 -7.86
N LEU A 296 -20.28 -9.50 -8.76
CA LEU A 296 -19.02 -8.79 -8.87
C LEU A 296 -18.72 -7.94 -7.63
N SER A 297 -19.73 -7.22 -7.14
CA SER A 297 -19.67 -6.43 -5.90
C SER A 297 -19.38 -7.28 -4.67
N LEU A 298 -19.92 -8.52 -4.60
CA LEU A 298 -19.61 -9.47 -3.54
C LEU A 298 -18.17 -9.98 -3.65
N LEU A 299 -17.73 -10.39 -4.85
CA LEU A 299 -16.36 -10.82 -5.10
C LEU A 299 -15.35 -9.75 -4.65
N TYR A 300 -15.61 -8.47 -4.96
CA TYR A 300 -14.73 -7.37 -4.57
C TYR A 300 -14.63 -7.20 -3.06
N LYS A 301 -15.75 -7.34 -2.34
CA LYS A 301 -15.74 -7.28 -0.88
C LYS A 301 -14.95 -8.44 -0.28
N LEU A 302 -15.10 -9.65 -0.82
CA LEU A 302 -14.33 -10.81 -0.37
C LEU A 302 -12.84 -10.59 -0.59
N LEU A 303 -12.43 -10.20 -1.80
CA LEU A 303 -11.03 -9.91 -2.12
C LEU A 303 -10.47 -8.77 -1.28
N PHE A 304 -11.25 -7.70 -1.05
CA PHE A 304 -10.84 -6.59 -0.19
C PHE A 304 -10.59 -7.06 1.24
N VAL A 305 -11.49 -7.84 1.82
CA VAL A 305 -11.32 -8.34 3.19
C VAL A 305 -10.14 -9.31 3.28
N LEU A 306 -9.99 -10.24 2.33
CA LEU A 306 -8.82 -11.15 2.28
C LEU A 306 -7.50 -10.37 2.21
N TYR A 307 -7.44 -9.35 1.36
CA TYR A 307 -6.28 -8.48 1.22
C TYR A 307 -6.00 -7.67 2.50
N ALA A 308 -7.04 -7.08 3.10
CA ALA A 308 -6.92 -6.26 4.29
C ALA A 308 -6.55 -7.09 5.52
N GLU A 309 -7.08 -8.30 5.68
CA GLU A 309 -6.67 -9.24 6.73
C GLU A 309 -5.22 -9.73 6.53
N ALA A 310 -4.85 -10.09 5.29
CA ALA A 310 -3.50 -10.58 4.98
C ALA A 310 -2.40 -9.53 5.28
N ARG A 311 -2.68 -8.24 5.07
CA ARG A 311 -1.77 -7.13 5.40
C ARG A 311 -1.95 -6.57 6.81
N SER A 312 -2.72 -7.26 7.67
CA SER A 312 -3.06 -6.81 9.03
C SER A 312 -3.75 -5.45 9.09
N LEU A 313 -4.35 -4.97 8.01
CA LEU A 313 -5.01 -3.68 7.96
C LEU A 313 -6.38 -3.73 8.66
N LEU A 314 -6.91 -4.94 8.84
CA LEU A 314 -7.96 -5.26 9.81
C LEU A 314 -7.33 -5.89 11.06
N PRO A 315 -7.98 -5.81 12.24
CA PRO A 315 -7.38 -6.16 13.54
C PRO A 315 -7.34 -7.69 13.76
N VAL A 316 -6.67 -8.43 12.87
CA VAL A 316 -6.51 -9.89 12.92
C VAL A 316 -5.79 -10.39 14.17
N GLN A 317 -5.02 -9.52 14.85
CA GLN A 317 -4.41 -9.84 16.15
C GLN A 317 -5.40 -9.76 17.33
N ASN A 318 -6.55 -9.10 17.16
CA ASN A 318 -7.59 -9.06 18.18
C ASN A 318 -8.35 -10.40 18.16
N PRO A 319 -8.34 -11.19 19.25
CA PRO A 319 -9.05 -12.47 19.29
C PRO A 319 -10.54 -12.37 18.98
N ALA A 320 -11.20 -11.28 19.39
CA ALA A 320 -12.63 -11.08 19.14
C ALA A 320 -12.91 -10.84 17.66
N TYR A 321 -12.06 -10.08 16.96
CA TYR A 321 -12.17 -9.91 15.51
C TYR A 321 -11.83 -11.21 14.78
N TRP A 322 -10.80 -11.92 15.23
CA TRP A 322 -10.36 -13.17 14.61
C TRP A 322 -11.49 -14.21 14.51
N GLU A 323 -12.33 -14.32 15.54
CA GLU A 323 -13.51 -15.22 15.55
C GLU A 323 -14.53 -14.90 14.43
N GLU A 324 -14.54 -13.66 13.96
CA GLU A 324 -15.47 -13.13 12.95
C GLU A 324 -14.79 -12.91 11.58
N SER A 325 -13.48 -13.21 11.49
CA SER A 325 -12.65 -12.96 10.32
C SER A 325 -13.00 -13.86 9.13
N LEU A 326 -12.80 -13.34 7.93
CA LEU A 326 -12.97 -14.12 6.70
C LEU A 326 -11.90 -15.22 6.61
N THR A 327 -10.69 -14.95 7.08
CA THR A 327 -9.59 -15.92 7.13
C THR A 327 -9.95 -17.14 7.99
N LEU A 328 -10.54 -16.94 9.18
CA LEU A 328 -10.98 -18.06 10.02
C LEU A 328 -12.13 -18.83 9.37
N MET A 329 -13.11 -18.12 8.79
CA MET A 329 -14.22 -18.72 8.05
C MET A 329 -13.70 -19.62 6.91
N ALA A 330 -12.75 -19.12 6.11
CA ALA A 330 -12.12 -19.84 5.03
C ALA A 330 -11.43 -21.12 5.53
N ARG A 331 -10.68 -21.04 6.63
CA ARG A 331 -10.04 -22.20 7.26
C ARG A 331 -11.04 -23.26 7.69
N GLN A 332 -12.16 -22.84 8.28
CA GLN A 332 -13.20 -23.77 8.71
C GLN A 332 -13.85 -24.47 7.50
N PHE A 333 -14.07 -23.76 6.40
CA PHE A 333 -14.56 -24.38 5.16
C PHE A 333 -13.56 -25.37 4.58
N ALA A 334 -12.29 -24.99 4.51
CA ALA A 334 -11.22 -25.85 4.04
C ALA A 334 -11.19 -27.19 4.81
N GLU A 335 -11.21 -27.12 6.15
CA GLU A 335 -11.21 -28.33 6.99
C GLU A 335 -12.46 -29.21 6.79
N ARG A 336 -13.63 -28.61 6.57
CA ARG A 336 -14.88 -29.35 6.32
C ARG A 336 -14.87 -30.02 4.95
N ILE A 337 -14.42 -29.30 3.92
CA ILE A 337 -14.30 -29.79 2.54
C ILE A 337 -13.31 -30.95 2.48
N ASP A 338 -12.13 -30.80 3.09
CA ASP A 338 -11.09 -31.84 3.11
C ASP A 338 -11.53 -33.12 3.82
N ARG A 339 -12.42 -33.00 4.82
CA ARG A 339 -13.02 -34.13 5.54
C ARG A 339 -14.24 -34.72 4.83
N GLY A 340 -14.65 -34.17 3.69
CA GLY A 340 -15.85 -34.60 2.96
C GLY A 340 -17.14 -34.38 3.76
N GLN A 341 -17.18 -33.40 4.66
CA GLN A 341 -18.39 -33.10 5.45
C GLN A 341 -19.44 -32.43 4.60
N THR A 342 -20.70 -32.84 4.75
CA THR A 342 -21.82 -32.21 4.04
C THR A 342 -22.00 -30.76 4.46
N ILE A 343 -22.09 -29.87 3.48
CA ILE A 343 -22.46 -28.46 3.62
C ILE A 343 -23.79 -28.26 2.91
N SER A 344 -24.75 -27.63 3.57
CA SER A 344 -26.11 -27.46 3.04
C SER A 344 -26.11 -26.61 1.78
N ASP A 345 -26.73 -27.12 0.72
CA ASP A 345 -26.97 -26.42 -0.54
C ASP A 345 -28.36 -25.75 -0.59
N ALA A 346 -29.18 -25.95 0.44
CA ALA A 346 -30.51 -25.37 0.55
C ALA A 346 -30.46 -23.83 0.51
N THR A 347 -31.33 -23.23 -0.31
CA THR A 347 -31.38 -21.76 -0.54
C THR A 347 -31.74 -20.93 0.68
N HIS A 348 -32.37 -21.55 1.69
CA HIS A 348 -32.68 -20.94 2.98
C HIS A 348 -31.62 -21.18 4.06
N ALA A 349 -30.61 -22.03 3.81
CA ALA A 349 -29.49 -22.25 4.72
C ALA A 349 -28.40 -21.20 4.45
N THR A 350 -28.56 -20.00 5.02
CA THR A 350 -27.79 -18.80 4.66
C THR A 350 -26.88 -18.28 5.77
N ARG A 351 -26.64 -19.08 6.83
CA ARG A 351 -25.94 -18.64 8.04
C ARG A 351 -24.60 -17.98 7.72
N GLN A 352 -23.83 -18.60 6.83
CA GLN A 352 -22.50 -18.11 6.46
C GLN A 352 -22.56 -16.82 5.64
N TYR A 353 -23.55 -16.72 4.75
CA TYR A 353 -23.78 -15.49 3.99
C TYR A 353 -24.19 -14.33 4.91
N ASP A 354 -25.03 -14.59 5.91
CA ASP A 354 -25.43 -13.58 6.88
C ASP A 354 -24.26 -13.13 7.77
N SER A 355 -23.34 -14.04 8.11
CA SER A 355 -22.07 -13.71 8.78
C SER A 355 -21.18 -12.80 7.92
N LEU A 356 -21.05 -13.06 6.61
CA LEU A 356 -20.32 -12.18 5.68
C LEU A 356 -20.91 -10.77 5.65
N LEU A 357 -22.24 -10.65 5.51
CA LEU A 357 -22.89 -9.33 5.52
C LEU A 357 -22.74 -8.62 6.87
N ALA A 358 -22.71 -9.36 7.99
CA ALA A 358 -22.44 -8.79 9.30
C ALA A 358 -21.01 -8.24 9.41
N LEU A 359 -20.02 -8.98 8.89
CA LEU A 359 -18.63 -8.51 8.80
C LEU A 359 -18.54 -7.23 7.95
N PHE A 360 -19.16 -7.20 6.77
CA PHE A 360 -19.18 -6.01 5.91
C PHE A 360 -19.79 -4.79 6.59
N ARG A 361 -20.90 -4.97 7.34
CA ARG A 361 -21.49 -3.88 8.14
C ARG A 361 -20.59 -3.39 9.26
N ARG A 362 -19.86 -4.29 9.93
CA ARG A 362 -18.88 -3.92 10.98
C ARG A 362 -17.72 -3.13 10.39
N ILE A 363 -17.23 -3.49 9.20
CA ILE A 363 -16.17 -2.74 8.50
C ILE A 363 -16.69 -1.35 8.05
N ASP A 364 -17.92 -1.26 7.56
CA ASP A 364 -18.55 0.00 7.16
C ASP A 364 -18.80 0.95 8.34
N GLN A 365 -19.35 0.43 9.44
CA GLN A 365 -19.79 1.22 10.60
C GLN A 365 -18.74 1.37 11.70
N GLY A 366 -17.67 0.57 11.66
CA GLY A 366 -16.73 0.41 12.76
C GLY A 366 -17.32 -0.42 13.90
N ASP A 367 -16.45 -1.07 14.67
CA ASP A 367 -16.79 -1.79 15.89
C ASP A 367 -15.63 -1.73 16.87
N ALA A 368 -15.74 -0.83 17.86
CA ALA A 368 -14.70 -0.62 18.86
C ALA A 368 -14.41 -1.87 19.70
N SER A 369 -15.40 -2.74 19.93
CA SER A 369 -15.22 -3.97 20.70
C SER A 369 -14.33 -4.99 19.98
N LEU A 370 -14.32 -4.92 18.65
CA LEU A 370 -13.47 -5.73 17.78
C LEU A 370 -12.19 -4.98 17.36
N GLY A 371 -12.04 -3.72 17.77
CA GLY A 371 -10.96 -2.84 17.34
C GLY A 371 -11.01 -2.51 15.84
N VAL A 372 -12.19 -2.62 15.20
CA VAL A 372 -12.38 -2.34 13.77
C VAL A 372 -12.68 -0.86 13.60
N PRO A 373 -11.77 -0.08 12.97
CA PRO A 373 -12.04 1.31 12.64
C PRO A 373 -13.19 1.43 11.65
N ARG A 374 -13.81 2.60 11.64
CA ARG A 374 -14.84 2.93 10.65
C ARG A 374 -14.19 3.29 9.31
N TYR A 375 -14.32 2.43 8.31
CA TYR A 375 -13.61 2.60 7.04
C TYR A 375 -14.40 3.28 5.91
N ASP A 376 -15.74 3.37 6.00
CA ASP A 376 -16.68 4.06 5.06
C ASP A 376 -16.07 4.52 3.72
N GLY A 377 -16.47 3.89 2.61
CA GLY A 377 -15.82 4.14 1.32
C GLY A 377 -16.61 3.76 0.10
N GLY A 378 -17.94 3.85 0.15
CA GLY A 378 -18.79 3.50 -1.01
C GLY A 378 -18.92 1.99 -1.26
N LEU A 379 -17.82 1.21 -1.23
CA LEU A 379 -17.83 -0.24 -1.47
C LEU A 379 -18.79 -0.97 -0.52
N PHE A 380 -18.76 -0.63 0.77
CA PHE A 380 -19.62 -1.21 1.80
C PHE A 380 -20.88 -0.39 2.12
N ASN A 381 -21.08 0.74 1.43
CA ASN A 381 -22.19 1.64 1.71
C ASN A 381 -23.53 0.95 1.40
N PRO A 382 -24.43 0.79 2.39
CA PRO A 382 -25.70 0.09 2.20
C PRO A 382 -26.66 0.79 1.22
N GLY A 383 -26.41 2.06 0.90
CA GLY A 383 -27.22 2.85 -0.03
C GLY A 383 -27.00 2.55 -1.51
N THR A 384 -25.95 1.80 -1.89
CA THR A 384 -25.69 1.49 -3.30
C THR A 384 -26.66 0.40 -3.81
N PRO A 385 -27.07 0.42 -5.10
CA PRO A 385 -27.96 -0.60 -5.66
C PRO A 385 -27.46 -2.04 -5.46
N ASP A 386 -26.17 -2.27 -5.66
CA ASP A 386 -25.57 -3.59 -5.52
C ASP A 386 -25.63 -4.07 -4.05
N ASN A 387 -25.38 -3.20 -3.07
CA ASN A 387 -25.45 -3.58 -1.66
C ASN A 387 -26.88 -3.79 -1.18
N GLN A 388 -27.86 -3.07 -1.74
CA GLN A 388 -29.28 -3.35 -1.53
C GLN A 388 -29.65 -4.72 -2.09
N PHE A 389 -29.17 -5.08 -3.28
CA PHE A 389 -29.35 -6.40 -3.86
C PHE A 389 -28.77 -7.48 -2.95
N LEU A 390 -27.54 -7.33 -2.47
CA LEU A 390 -26.88 -8.29 -1.57
C LEU A 390 -27.62 -8.48 -0.24
N ALA A 391 -28.31 -7.45 0.25
CA ALA A 391 -29.11 -7.54 1.47
C ALA A 391 -30.41 -8.34 1.26
N GLN A 392 -31.00 -8.25 0.07
CA GLN A 392 -32.30 -8.86 -0.28
C GLN A 392 -32.18 -10.29 -0.83
N HIS A 393 -31.03 -10.64 -1.39
CA HIS A 393 -30.76 -11.95 -1.99
C HIS A 393 -29.65 -12.67 -1.24
N LYS A 394 -29.76 -14.00 -1.10
CA LYS A 394 -28.86 -14.80 -0.26
C LYS A 394 -28.18 -15.90 -1.05
N LEU A 395 -26.99 -16.28 -0.59
CA LEU A 395 -26.29 -17.49 -1.03
C LEU A 395 -26.46 -18.60 0.02
N SER A 396 -26.50 -19.85 -0.43
CA SER A 396 -26.46 -21.00 0.46
C SER A 396 -25.09 -21.15 1.12
N ASP A 397 -25.05 -21.82 2.28
CA ASP A 397 -23.81 -22.12 3.01
C ASP A 397 -22.80 -22.85 2.12
N ARG A 398 -23.25 -23.74 1.23
CA ARG A 398 -22.38 -24.41 0.24
C ARG A 398 -21.80 -23.41 -0.76
N ALA A 399 -22.61 -22.53 -1.35
CA ALA A 399 -22.12 -21.58 -2.34
C ALA A 399 -21.06 -20.64 -1.74
N VAL A 400 -21.29 -20.17 -0.50
CA VAL A 400 -20.30 -19.38 0.25
C VAL A 400 -19.04 -20.19 0.53
N ALA A 401 -19.17 -21.43 1.01
CA ALA A 401 -18.03 -22.29 1.33
C ALA A 401 -17.16 -22.56 0.09
N THR A 402 -17.77 -22.96 -1.02
CA THR A 402 -17.07 -23.21 -2.30
C THR A 402 -16.37 -21.95 -2.79
N THR A 403 -17.07 -20.81 -2.80
CA THR A 403 -16.52 -19.53 -3.25
C THR A 403 -15.31 -19.11 -2.42
N VAL A 404 -15.44 -19.09 -1.10
CA VAL A 404 -14.36 -18.67 -0.21
C VAL A 404 -13.18 -19.64 -0.31
N ASP A 405 -13.45 -20.94 -0.39
CA ASP A 405 -12.40 -21.96 -0.50
C ASP A 405 -11.54 -21.81 -1.76
N ILE A 406 -12.17 -21.58 -2.91
CA ILE A 406 -11.47 -21.36 -4.19
C ILE A 406 -10.61 -20.09 -4.14
N LEU A 407 -11.09 -19.04 -3.48
CA LEU A 407 -10.33 -17.78 -3.36
C LEU A 407 -9.10 -17.93 -2.47
N VAL A 408 -9.17 -18.74 -1.42
CA VAL A 408 -8.07 -18.86 -0.46
C VAL A 408 -7.13 -20.03 -0.74
N ARG A 409 -7.54 -21.02 -1.54
CA ARG A 409 -6.75 -22.20 -1.85
C ARG A 409 -6.78 -22.52 -3.35
N ASP A 410 -5.60 -22.82 -3.87
CA ASP A 410 -5.43 -23.38 -5.20
C ASP A 410 -4.76 -24.75 -5.12
N ALA A 411 -5.42 -25.81 -5.63
CA ALA A 411 -4.95 -27.20 -5.54
C ALA A 411 -4.50 -27.61 -4.12
N GLY A 412 -5.14 -27.03 -3.09
CA GLY A 412 -4.82 -27.23 -1.68
C GLY A 412 -3.68 -26.36 -1.13
N GLN A 413 -3.06 -25.49 -1.94
CA GLN A 413 -2.06 -24.50 -1.50
C GLN A 413 -2.72 -23.15 -1.19
N PRO A 414 -2.37 -22.47 -0.09
CA PRO A 414 -2.94 -21.18 0.25
C PRO A 414 -2.48 -20.06 -0.69
N VAL A 415 -3.38 -19.11 -0.96
CA VAL A 415 -3.11 -17.89 -1.74
C VAL A 415 -2.57 -16.78 -0.84
N ASP A 416 -1.38 -16.26 -1.15
CA ASP A 416 -0.71 -15.20 -0.40
C ASP A 416 -1.16 -13.80 -0.86
N TYR A 417 -2.32 -13.36 -0.36
CA TYR A 417 -2.86 -12.04 -0.68
C TYR A 417 -1.99 -10.88 -0.22
N ALA A 418 -1.11 -11.07 0.78
CA ALA A 418 -0.19 -10.03 1.26
C ALA A 418 0.90 -9.69 0.23
N TYR A 419 1.26 -10.64 -0.64
CA TYR A 419 2.27 -10.45 -1.68
C TYR A 419 1.69 -10.17 -3.08
N ILE A 420 0.45 -10.58 -3.36
CA ILE A 420 -0.21 -10.23 -4.62
C ILE A 420 -0.34 -8.70 -4.73
N SER A 421 0.23 -8.14 -5.80
CA SER A 421 0.09 -6.72 -6.12
C SER A 421 -1.34 -6.42 -6.54
N VAL A 422 -1.84 -5.25 -6.15
CA VAL A 422 -3.14 -4.76 -6.64
C VAL A 422 -3.18 -4.67 -8.17
N ARG A 423 -2.02 -4.43 -8.81
CA ARG A 423 -1.88 -4.44 -10.28
C ARG A 423 -2.23 -5.80 -10.89
N ASN A 424 -1.88 -6.89 -10.20
CA ASN A 424 -2.20 -8.25 -10.63
C ASN A 424 -3.70 -8.54 -10.51
N LEU A 425 -4.36 -8.04 -9.46
CA LEU A 425 -5.82 -8.13 -9.30
C LEU A 425 -6.58 -7.31 -10.36
N GLY A 426 -6.04 -6.14 -10.76
CA GLY A 426 -6.60 -5.31 -11.83
C GLY A 426 -6.88 -6.11 -13.11
N SER A 427 -6.00 -7.05 -13.46
CA SER A 427 -6.15 -7.92 -14.63
C SER A 427 -7.30 -8.93 -14.53
N ILE A 428 -7.66 -9.35 -13.30
CA ILE A 428 -8.81 -10.22 -13.06
C ILE A 428 -10.08 -9.42 -13.35
N TYR A 429 -10.16 -8.23 -12.78
CA TYR A 429 -11.32 -7.38 -12.87
C TYR A 429 -11.59 -6.86 -14.27
N GLU A 430 -10.55 -6.42 -14.98
CA GLU A 430 -10.67 -5.90 -16.33
C GLU A 430 -11.23 -6.94 -17.29
N GLY A 431 -10.78 -8.20 -17.19
CA GLY A 431 -11.36 -9.25 -18.01
C GLY A 431 -12.83 -9.51 -17.67
N LEU A 432 -13.27 -9.30 -16.43
CA LEU A 432 -14.69 -9.47 -16.05
C LEU A 432 -15.56 -8.35 -16.66
N LEU A 433 -15.03 -7.16 -16.89
CA LEU A 433 -15.82 -6.04 -17.43
C LEU A 433 -16.43 -6.31 -18.81
N GLU A 434 -15.82 -7.19 -19.60
CA GLU A 434 -16.24 -7.53 -20.97
C GLU A 434 -17.25 -8.70 -21.03
N ASN A 435 -17.72 -9.18 -19.87
CA ASN A 435 -18.60 -10.36 -19.78
C ASN A 435 -20.04 -10.03 -19.39
N ARG A 436 -20.94 -10.90 -19.81
CA ARG A 436 -22.34 -11.00 -19.34
C ARG A 436 -22.64 -12.42 -18.87
N LEU A 437 -23.74 -12.57 -18.14
CA LEU A 437 -24.24 -13.88 -17.70
C LEU A 437 -25.18 -14.47 -18.75
N GLU A 438 -24.99 -15.74 -19.06
CA GLU A 438 -25.93 -16.53 -19.84
C GLU A 438 -26.34 -17.80 -19.08
N PRO A 439 -27.66 -18.12 -19.01
CA PRO A 439 -28.14 -19.34 -18.41
C PRO A 439 -27.87 -20.55 -19.31
N VAL A 440 -27.26 -21.57 -18.74
CA VAL A 440 -26.96 -22.86 -19.39
C VAL A 440 -27.69 -23.97 -18.65
N ALA A 441 -28.47 -24.76 -19.40
CA ALA A 441 -29.11 -25.94 -18.86
C ALA A 441 -28.07 -27.05 -18.61
N ASN A 442 -27.90 -27.46 -17.35
CA ASN A 442 -26.98 -28.52 -16.95
C ASN A 442 -27.70 -29.89 -16.88
N SER A 443 -29.00 -29.88 -16.57
CA SER A 443 -29.92 -31.03 -16.65
C SER A 443 -31.37 -30.55 -16.82
N SER A 444 -32.35 -31.45 -16.93
CA SER A 444 -33.78 -31.09 -17.11
C SER A 444 -34.36 -30.21 -15.99
N GLU A 445 -33.71 -30.12 -14.82
CA GLU A 445 -34.19 -29.35 -13.66
C GLU A 445 -33.13 -28.43 -13.02
N SER A 446 -31.90 -28.38 -13.54
CA SER A 446 -30.81 -27.56 -12.98
C SER A 446 -30.21 -26.59 -14.01
N TRP A 447 -30.26 -25.30 -13.70
CA TRP A 447 -29.69 -24.22 -14.48
C TRP A 447 -28.44 -23.68 -13.79
N GLN A 448 -27.42 -23.35 -14.58
CA GLN A 448 -26.19 -22.71 -14.12
C GLN A 448 -25.97 -21.44 -14.93
N LEU A 449 -25.52 -20.36 -14.30
CA LEU A 449 -25.11 -19.15 -15.01
C LEU A 449 -23.62 -19.25 -15.35
N THR A 450 -23.27 -18.93 -16.59
CA THR A 450 -21.87 -18.89 -17.06
C THR A 450 -21.52 -17.52 -17.60
N LEU A 451 -20.24 -17.14 -17.52
CA LEU A 451 -19.73 -15.94 -18.14
C LEU A 451 -19.49 -16.16 -19.64
N VAL A 452 -19.94 -15.20 -20.44
CA VAL A 452 -19.64 -15.12 -21.87
C VAL A 452 -19.26 -13.69 -22.24
N ASN A 453 -18.37 -13.54 -23.21
CA ASN A 453 -18.01 -12.23 -23.73
C ASN A 453 -19.05 -11.69 -24.74
N ASP A 454 -18.85 -10.46 -25.20
CA ASP A 454 -19.67 -9.82 -26.24
C ASP A 454 -19.77 -10.61 -27.56
N LYS A 455 -18.81 -11.49 -27.85
CA LYS A 455 -18.81 -12.37 -29.03
C LYS A 455 -19.47 -13.73 -28.79
N GLY A 456 -19.98 -13.99 -27.59
CA GLY A 456 -20.58 -15.29 -27.21
C GLY A 456 -19.56 -16.41 -27.03
N GLU A 457 -18.27 -16.09 -26.98
CA GLU A 457 -17.20 -17.04 -26.73
C GLU A 457 -17.09 -17.34 -25.23
N ARG A 458 -17.13 -18.64 -24.90
CA ARG A 458 -16.76 -19.13 -23.57
C ARG A 458 -15.22 -19.10 -23.47
N LYS A 459 -14.67 -18.57 -22.38
CA LYS A 459 -13.22 -18.46 -22.10
C LYS A 459 -12.45 -17.43 -22.95
N ALA A 460 -13.09 -16.32 -23.31
CA ALA A 460 -12.36 -15.20 -23.89
C ALA A 460 -11.80 -14.30 -22.78
N THR A 461 -10.56 -14.54 -22.37
CA THR A 461 -9.83 -13.74 -21.37
C THR A 461 -9.25 -12.45 -21.96
N GLY A 462 -9.85 -11.91 -23.03
CA GLY A 462 -9.26 -10.96 -23.97
C GLY A 462 -9.08 -9.54 -23.46
N SER A 463 -8.46 -9.33 -22.32
CA SER A 463 -8.05 -7.99 -21.86
C SER A 463 -6.82 -7.51 -22.64
N TYR A 464 -6.87 -6.32 -23.24
CA TYR A 464 -5.72 -5.59 -23.77
C TYR A 464 -4.81 -5.13 -22.61
N TYR A 465 -4.15 -6.08 -21.96
CA TYR A 465 -3.25 -5.78 -20.86
C TYR A 465 -1.99 -5.08 -21.40
N THR A 466 -1.70 -3.89 -20.87
CA THR A 466 -0.40 -3.26 -21.07
C THR A 466 0.59 -3.87 -20.10
N PRO A 467 1.66 -4.56 -20.56
CA PRO A 467 2.66 -5.15 -19.69
C PRO A 467 3.21 -4.15 -18.67
N ASP A 468 3.42 -4.59 -17.42
CA ASP A 468 3.85 -3.73 -16.31
C ASP A 468 5.15 -2.94 -16.61
N TYR A 469 6.07 -3.53 -17.38
CA TYR A 469 7.29 -2.84 -17.81
C TYR A 469 7.01 -1.68 -18.78
N ILE A 470 5.96 -1.76 -19.61
CA ILE A 470 5.54 -0.68 -20.50
C ILE A 470 4.90 0.43 -19.67
N VAL A 471 4.00 0.07 -18.75
CA VAL A 471 3.38 1.05 -17.84
C VAL A 471 4.44 1.80 -17.06
N SER A 472 5.35 1.09 -16.40
CA SER A 472 6.42 1.68 -15.59
C SER A 472 7.32 2.59 -16.42
N TYR A 473 7.70 2.17 -17.63
CA TYR A 473 8.49 2.99 -18.54
C TYR A 473 7.76 4.29 -18.93
N ILE A 474 6.47 4.20 -19.32
CA ILE A 474 5.69 5.38 -19.72
C ILE A 474 5.57 6.36 -18.55
N VAL A 475 5.24 5.86 -17.35
CA VAL A 475 5.11 6.68 -16.15
C VAL A 475 6.43 7.37 -15.82
N GLU A 476 7.54 6.63 -15.80
CA GLU A 476 8.88 7.18 -15.51
C GLU A 476 9.27 8.28 -16.51
N GLN A 477 9.17 8.01 -17.80
CA GLN A 477 9.55 8.98 -18.84
C GLN A 477 8.64 10.23 -18.84
N THR A 478 7.41 10.10 -18.36
CA THR A 478 6.45 11.22 -18.29
C THR A 478 6.64 12.05 -17.03
N LEU A 479 6.79 11.42 -15.87
CA LEU A 479 6.76 12.09 -14.58
C LEU A 479 8.14 12.53 -14.08
N SER A 480 9.23 11.84 -14.45
CA SER A 480 10.58 12.21 -14.00
C SER A 480 10.94 13.66 -14.39
N PRO A 481 10.76 14.10 -15.65
CA PRO A 481 11.11 15.47 -16.04
C PRO A 481 10.27 16.52 -15.30
N ILE A 482 9.01 16.20 -15.01
CA ILE A 482 8.11 17.08 -14.26
C ILE A 482 8.63 17.22 -12.83
N LEU A 483 8.96 16.11 -12.16
CA LEU A 483 9.46 16.15 -10.80
C LEU A 483 10.81 16.89 -10.69
N ASP A 484 11.66 16.79 -11.71
CA ASP A 484 12.92 17.56 -11.79
C ASP A 484 12.65 19.08 -11.87
N GLU A 485 11.72 19.52 -12.72
CA GLU A 485 11.29 20.93 -12.77
C GLU A 485 10.68 21.38 -11.44
N ARG A 486 9.84 20.53 -10.82
CA ARG A 486 9.19 20.83 -9.54
C ARG A 486 10.18 20.88 -8.37
N GLN A 487 11.27 20.13 -8.43
CA GLN A 487 12.33 20.16 -7.43
C GLN A 487 12.93 21.55 -7.26
N GLU A 488 13.16 22.28 -8.35
CA GLU A 488 13.68 23.65 -8.28
C GLU A 488 12.71 24.60 -7.57
N ARG A 489 11.41 24.47 -7.85
CA ARG A 489 10.36 25.25 -7.19
C ARG A 489 10.28 24.94 -5.70
N PHE A 490 10.38 23.66 -5.35
CA PHE A 490 10.41 23.19 -3.96
C PHE A 490 11.62 23.77 -3.22
N ALA A 491 12.82 23.68 -3.81
CA ALA A 491 14.05 24.18 -3.22
C ALA A 491 13.97 25.70 -2.97
N ALA A 492 13.53 26.48 -3.97
CA ALA A 492 13.36 27.92 -3.82
C ALA A 492 12.34 28.29 -2.73
N ALA A 493 11.23 27.55 -2.62
CA ALA A 493 10.24 27.76 -1.57
C ALA A 493 10.82 27.40 -0.19
N MET A 494 11.57 26.31 -0.07
CA MET A 494 12.23 25.88 1.17
C MET A 494 13.30 26.88 1.64
N ASP A 495 14.10 27.44 0.74
CA ASP A 495 15.08 28.46 1.08
C ASP A 495 14.42 29.72 1.64
N ARG A 496 13.28 30.10 1.06
CA ARG A 496 12.44 31.19 1.58
C ARG A 496 11.88 30.85 2.95
N ILE A 497 11.36 29.65 3.16
CA ILE A 497 10.88 29.18 4.47
C ILE A 497 11.98 29.27 5.52
N ALA A 498 13.17 28.75 5.21
CA ALA A 498 14.32 28.76 6.11
C ALA A 498 14.75 30.20 6.46
N GLY A 499 14.79 31.09 5.46
CA GLY A 499 15.07 32.51 5.66
C GLY A 499 14.03 33.21 6.54
N LEU A 500 12.74 32.96 6.29
CA LEU A 500 11.62 33.56 7.04
C LEU A 500 11.57 33.07 8.49
N ARG A 501 11.77 31.77 8.74
CA ARG A 501 11.80 31.20 10.09
C ARG A 501 12.94 31.78 10.92
N ARG A 502 14.16 31.87 10.37
CA ARG A 502 15.31 32.52 11.02
C ARG A 502 15.06 34.00 11.32
N LYS A 503 14.34 34.71 10.44
CA LYS A 503 13.94 36.12 10.68
C LYS A 503 12.91 36.21 11.80
N LEU A 504 11.91 35.33 11.82
CA LEU A 504 10.89 35.25 12.86
C LEU A 504 11.52 35.02 14.24
N GLU A 505 12.50 34.14 14.35
CA GLU A 505 13.22 33.86 15.60
C GLU A 505 13.98 35.09 16.15
N ARG A 506 14.37 36.03 15.27
CA ARG A 506 15.17 37.22 15.62
C ARG A 506 14.34 38.49 15.78
N THR A 507 13.05 38.46 15.44
CA THR A 507 12.20 39.65 15.39
C THR A 507 11.30 39.71 16.62
N ALA A 508 11.33 40.84 17.34
CA ALA A 508 10.46 41.08 18.50
C ALA A 508 9.25 41.98 18.21
N ASP A 509 9.19 42.60 17.02
CA ASP A 509 8.09 43.49 16.62
C ASP A 509 6.86 42.72 16.12
N THR A 510 5.72 42.93 16.78
CA THR A 510 4.44 42.23 16.51
C THR A 510 3.90 42.47 15.10
N THR A 511 4.05 43.68 14.55
CA THR A 511 3.54 44.01 13.22
C THR A 511 4.32 43.27 12.14
N THR A 512 5.65 43.29 12.25
CA THR A 512 6.57 42.56 11.38
C THR A 512 6.37 41.05 11.49
N ILE A 513 6.15 40.51 12.70
CA ILE A 513 5.82 39.10 12.91
C ILE A 513 4.56 38.71 12.11
N GLY A 514 3.52 39.54 12.12
CA GLY A 514 2.28 39.28 11.38
C GLY A 514 2.51 39.20 9.86
N LEU A 515 3.32 40.10 9.30
CA LEU A 515 3.67 40.08 7.88
C LEU A 515 4.55 38.86 7.52
N LEU A 516 5.59 38.59 8.31
CA LEU A 516 6.46 37.43 8.10
C LEU A 516 5.71 36.10 8.19
N ARG A 517 4.71 35.98 9.07
CA ARG A 517 3.85 34.79 9.14
C ARG A 517 3.05 34.58 7.86
N ARG A 518 2.46 35.65 7.30
CA ARG A 518 1.72 35.55 6.02
C ARG A 518 2.63 35.15 4.86
N GLU A 519 3.83 35.71 4.80
CA GLU A 519 4.84 35.31 3.80
C GLU A 519 5.30 33.87 3.99
N LEU A 520 5.48 33.43 5.25
CA LEU A 520 5.83 32.07 5.59
C LEU A 520 4.72 31.11 5.14
N ASP A 521 3.45 31.40 5.48
CA ASP A 521 2.32 30.58 5.06
C ASP A 521 2.23 30.45 3.53
N ALA A 522 2.53 31.53 2.81
CA ALA A 522 2.57 31.52 1.35
C ALA A 522 3.73 30.67 0.81
N ALA A 523 4.92 30.78 1.38
CA ALA A 523 6.07 29.95 1.00
C ALA A 523 5.84 28.48 1.35
N GLU A 524 5.21 28.20 2.50
CA GLU A 524 4.83 26.84 2.91
C GLU A 524 3.82 26.22 1.95
N ARG A 525 2.81 26.98 1.50
CA ARG A 525 1.91 26.55 0.43
C ARG A 525 2.67 26.26 -0.87
N GLN A 526 3.55 27.15 -1.30
CA GLN A 526 4.34 26.96 -2.53
C GLN A 526 5.19 25.69 -2.48
N ALA A 527 5.82 25.38 -1.34
CA ALA A 527 6.59 24.16 -1.17
C ALA A 527 5.70 22.90 -1.21
N ARG A 528 4.51 22.91 -0.61
CA ARG A 528 3.57 21.78 -0.71
C ARG A 528 3.09 21.57 -2.15
N GLU A 529 2.62 22.64 -2.80
CA GLU A 529 2.08 22.59 -4.17
C GLU A 529 3.15 22.33 -5.23
N ALA A 530 4.44 22.51 -4.92
CA ALA A 530 5.52 22.14 -5.82
C ALA A 530 5.38 20.66 -6.24
N PHE A 531 5.11 19.78 -5.27
CA PHE A 531 4.96 18.35 -5.50
C PHE A 531 3.50 17.88 -5.47
N LEU A 532 2.74 18.21 -4.42
CA LEU A 532 1.35 17.74 -4.26
C LEU A 532 0.34 18.48 -5.16
N GLY A 533 0.81 19.43 -5.98
CA GLY A 533 0.04 20.10 -7.03
C GLY A 533 0.31 19.55 -8.43
N VAL A 534 1.07 18.45 -8.57
CA VAL A 534 1.19 17.72 -9.83
C VAL A 534 -0.13 16.98 -10.08
N THR A 535 -0.69 17.08 -11.29
CA THR A 535 -1.92 16.41 -11.69
C THR A 535 -1.66 15.43 -12.82
N VAL A 536 -2.06 14.18 -12.63
CA VAL A 536 -1.93 13.07 -13.58
C VAL A 536 -3.32 12.60 -13.95
N CYS A 537 -3.64 12.55 -15.23
CA CYS A 537 -4.96 12.16 -15.73
C CYS A 537 -4.86 10.99 -16.70
N ASP A 538 -5.60 9.92 -16.41
CA ASP A 538 -5.83 8.83 -17.37
C ASP A 538 -7.27 8.91 -17.93
N PRO A 539 -7.45 9.32 -19.21
CA PRO A 539 -8.76 9.52 -19.81
C PRO A 539 -9.46 8.21 -20.25
N ALA A 540 -8.83 7.06 -20.05
CA ALA A 540 -9.39 5.73 -20.30
C ALA A 540 -8.81 4.74 -19.27
N MET A 541 -9.04 5.04 -17.99
CA MET A 541 -8.26 4.46 -16.89
C MET A 541 -8.47 2.97 -16.66
N GLY A 542 -9.56 2.37 -17.16
CA GLY A 542 -9.86 0.97 -16.94
C GLY A 542 -9.84 0.61 -15.44
N SER A 543 -9.08 -0.43 -15.09
CA SER A 543 -8.90 -0.88 -13.70
C SER A 543 -7.99 0.01 -12.84
N GLY A 544 -7.41 1.09 -13.41
CA GLY A 544 -6.54 2.03 -12.72
C GLY A 544 -5.06 1.64 -12.66
N HIS A 545 -4.58 0.72 -13.54
CA HIS A 545 -3.19 0.25 -13.51
C HIS A 545 -2.17 1.39 -13.64
N PHE A 546 -2.33 2.27 -14.64
CA PHE A 546 -1.47 3.45 -14.81
C PHE A 546 -1.54 4.38 -13.59
N LEU A 547 -2.73 4.57 -13.03
CA LEU A 547 -2.95 5.44 -11.87
C LEU A 547 -2.21 4.93 -10.63
N VAL A 548 -2.28 3.63 -10.35
CA VAL A 548 -1.54 3.00 -9.23
C VAL A 548 -0.03 3.16 -9.41
N ASN A 549 0.49 2.93 -10.62
CA ASN A 549 1.92 3.08 -10.91
C ASN A 549 2.38 4.56 -10.80
N ALA A 550 1.55 5.51 -11.24
CA ALA A 550 1.81 6.93 -11.07
C ALA A 550 1.86 7.35 -9.59
N VAL A 551 1.03 6.77 -8.72
CA VAL A 551 1.08 7.01 -7.27
C VAL A 551 2.42 6.58 -6.67
N ASP A 552 2.89 5.37 -7.00
CA ASP A 552 4.18 4.84 -6.55
C ASP A 552 5.32 5.76 -6.99
N PHE A 553 5.36 6.05 -8.28
CA PHE A 553 6.42 6.87 -8.87
C PHE A 553 6.47 8.28 -8.27
N LEU A 554 5.31 8.93 -8.10
CA LEU A 554 5.25 10.25 -7.48
C LEU A 554 5.67 10.19 -6.01
N THR A 555 5.23 9.19 -5.24
CA THR A 555 5.56 9.08 -3.82
C THR A 555 7.06 8.94 -3.62
N ASP A 556 7.68 7.99 -4.31
CA ASP A 556 9.12 7.73 -4.26
C ASP A 556 9.91 8.95 -4.75
N GLY A 557 9.51 9.52 -5.88
CA GLY A 557 10.18 10.68 -6.47
C GLY A 557 10.09 11.94 -5.60
N ILE A 558 9.00 12.12 -4.85
CA ILE A 558 8.83 13.21 -3.87
C ILE A 558 9.76 12.98 -2.67
N ILE A 559 9.79 11.76 -2.12
CA ILE A 559 10.68 11.38 -1.00
C ILE A 559 12.14 11.65 -1.37
N GLU A 560 12.56 11.19 -2.55
CA GLU A 560 13.92 11.37 -3.07
C GLU A 560 14.31 12.84 -3.13
N ARG A 561 13.45 13.70 -3.70
CA ARG A 561 13.74 15.12 -3.91
C ARG A 561 13.68 15.93 -2.62
N MET A 562 12.77 15.58 -1.71
CA MET A 562 12.75 16.13 -0.35
C MET A 562 14.05 15.79 0.39
N GLN A 563 14.50 14.54 0.30
CA GLN A 563 15.74 14.09 0.95
C GLN A 563 16.98 14.76 0.32
N ALA A 564 17.05 14.84 -1.01
CA ALA A 564 18.13 15.51 -1.73
C ALA A 564 18.28 17.00 -1.34
N TYR A 565 17.15 17.72 -1.15
CA TYR A 565 17.20 19.09 -0.66
C TYR A 565 17.83 19.17 0.74
N HIS A 566 17.40 18.34 1.68
CA HIS A 566 17.91 18.37 3.07
C HIS A 566 19.35 17.89 3.18
N ASP A 567 19.78 16.95 2.33
CA ASP A 567 21.18 16.53 2.24
C ASP A 567 22.07 17.69 1.77
N GLY A 568 21.57 18.58 0.91
CA GLY A 568 22.24 19.82 0.49
C GLY A 568 22.15 20.98 1.50
N HIS A 569 21.21 20.93 2.45
CA HIS A 569 20.86 22.03 3.36
C HIS A 569 20.81 21.58 4.82
N GLU A 570 21.92 21.05 5.35
CA GLU A 570 21.98 20.48 6.71
C GLU A 570 21.52 21.45 7.83
N ALA A 571 21.67 22.75 7.63
CA ALA A 571 21.23 23.79 8.56
C ALA A 571 19.72 24.10 8.51
N VAL A 572 18.95 23.38 7.69
CA VAL A 572 17.50 23.46 7.57
C VAL A 572 16.89 22.24 8.23
N ALA A 573 16.14 22.46 9.30
CA ALA A 573 15.54 21.37 10.06
C ALA A 573 14.41 20.69 9.26
N TRP A 574 14.33 19.35 9.30
CA TRP A 574 13.28 18.58 8.62
C TRP A 574 11.87 18.98 9.03
N GLN A 575 11.67 19.38 10.29
CA GLN A 575 10.41 19.91 10.79
C GLN A 575 9.96 21.22 10.10
N TRP A 576 10.82 21.89 9.34
CA TRP A 576 10.44 23.05 8.52
C TRP A 576 9.85 22.65 7.17
N ASN A 577 10.00 21.39 6.75
CA ASN A 577 9.42 20.87 5.52
C ASN A 577 7.89 20.80 5.62
N PRO A 578 7.14 21.55 4.80
CA PRO A 578 5.69 21.61 4.88
C PRO A 578 4.98 20.31 4.52
N ILE A 579 5.59 19.45 3.70
CA ILE A 579 5.03 18.12 3.36
C ILE A 579 5.18 17.19 4.55
N GLN A 580 6.34 17.18 5.22
CA GLN A 580 6.52 16.41 6.45
C GLN A 580 5.54 16.83 7.55
N ARG A 581 5.35 18.15 7.73
CA ARG A 581 4.36 18.66 8.69
C ARG A 581 2.92 18.29 8.34
N LEU A 582 2.61 18.12 7.05
CA LEU A 582 1.30 17.65 6.61
C LEU A 582 1.13 16.17 6.99
N ILE A 583 2.13 15.33 6.72
CA ILE A 583 2.14 13.90 7.12
C ILE A 583 1.94 13.76 8.64
N GLU A 584 2.69 14.52 9.44
CA GLU A 584 2.58 14.53 10.91
C GLU A 584 1.18 14.97 11.38
N ARG A 585 0.56 15.95 10.71
CA ARG A 585 -0.79 16.40 11.03
C ARG A 585 -1.82 15.30 10.75
N VAL A 586 -1.78 14.70 9.56
CA VAL A 586 -2.70 13.63 9.16
C VAL A 586 -2.60 12.44 10.11
N ARG A 587 -1.38 12.06 10.48
CA ARG A 587 -1.12 11.06 11.51
C ARG A 587 -1.81 11.40 12.83
N GLY A 588 -1.64 12.63 13.33
CA GLY A 588 -2.27 13.09 14.56
C GLY A 588 -3.80 13.02 14.49
N GLU A 589 -4.38 13.48 13.37
CA GLU A 589 -5.83 13.44 13.14
C GLU A 589 -6.38 12.00 13.15
N ILE A 590 -5.68 11.04 12.53
CA ILE A 590 -6.04 9.62 12.56
C ILE A 590 -5.98 9.08 14.00
N LEU A 591 -4.87 9.31 14.71
CA LEU A 591 -4.70 8.80 16.07
C LEU A 591 -5.74 9.39 17.04
N ASP A 592 -6.02 10.68 16.94
CA ASP A 592 -7.05 11.36 17.74
C ASP A 592 -8.45 10.82 17.46
N GLU A 593 -8.73 10.42 16.22
CA GLU A 593 -10.00 9.79 15.84
C GLU A 593 -10.11 8.36 16.35
N MET A 594 -9.03 7.56 16.28
CA MET A 594 -8.98 6.21 16.86
C MET A 594 -9.18 6.24 18.37
N ALA A 595 -8.51 7.16 19.06
CA ALA A 595 -8.71 7.39 20.49
C ALA A 595 -10.15 7.77 20.83
N ARG A 596 -10.80 8.62 20.01
CA ARG A 596 -12.23 8.95 20.15
C ARG A 596 -13.16 7.74 19.98
N GLN A 597 -12.80 6.81 19.09
CA GLN A 597 -13.53 5.55 18.89
C GLN A 597 -13.23 4.50 19.97
N GLY A 598 -12.26 4.75 20.87
CA GLY A 598 -11.82 3.78 21.87
C GLY A 598 -11.00 2.62 21.27
N ILE A 599 -10.40 2.84 20.10
CA ILE A 599 -9.58 1.85 19.39
C ILE A 599 -8.12 2.22 19.62
N ASP A 600 -7.34 1.29 20.18
CA ASP A 600 -5.90 1.42 20.30
C ASP A 600 -5.24 1.01 18.98
N VAL A 601 -4.60 1.96 18.31
CA VAL A 601 -3.87 1.72 17.06
C VAL A 601 -2.41 2.01 17.30
N ASP A 602 -1.56 1.03 16.96
CA ASP A 602 -0.12 1.22 17.00
C ASP A 602 0.30 2.31 15.99
N ALA A 603 0.74 3.45 16.52
CA ALA A 603 1.24 4.57 15.74
C ALA A 603 2.46 4.20 14.87
N GLY A 604 3.17 3.12 15.20
CA GLY A 604 4.25 2.55 14.41
C GLY A 604 3.79 1.96 13.07
N ARG A 605 2.50 1.65 12.91
CA ARG A 605 1.92 1.10 11.66
C ARG A 605 1.46 2.17 10.67
N LEU A 606 1.41 3.42 11.12
CA LEU A 606 1.13 4.58 10.27
C LEU A 606 2.48 5.05 9.69
N ASP A 607 2.94 4.52 8.57
CA ASP A 607 4.25 4.95 8.05
C ASP A 607 4.17 6.31 7.33
N ASP A 608 5.24 7.11 7.36
CA ASP A 608 5.26 8.38 6.62
C ASP A 608 5.07 8.15 5.12
N THR A 609 5.63 7.05 4.58
CA THR A 609 5.45 6.64 3.18
C THR A 609 3.99 6.37 2.88
N ALA A 610 3.30 5.57 3.70
CA ALA A 610 1.89 5.21 3.49
C ALA A 610 0.97 6.45 3.53
N LEU A 611 1.23 7.36 4.46
CA LEU A 611 0.50 8.63 4.55
C LEU A 611 0.79 9.54 3.35
N LEU A 612 2.03 9.58 2.85
CA LEU A 612 2.36 10.32 1.64
C LEU A 612 1.71 9.70 0.40
N THR A 613 1.73 8.38 0.25
CA THR A 613 1.04 7.62 -0.80
C THR A 613 -0.44 7.98 -0.83
N ARG A 614 -1.09 8.03 0.33
CA ARG A 614 -2.49 8.47 0.46
C ARG A 614 -2.69 9.91 -0.01
N LEU A 615 -1.82 10.84 0.40
CA LEU A 615 -1.90 12.24 -0.01
C LEU A 615 -1.70 12.41 -1.53
N VAL A 616 -0.74 11.69 -2.12
CA VAL A 616 -0.47 11.67 -3.56
C VAL A 616 -1.67 11.11 -4.32
N MET A 617 -2.19 9.94 -3.91
CA MET A 617 -3.39 9.36 -4.50
C MET A 617 -4.54 10.36 -4.50
N LYS A 618 -4.82 10.98 -3.35
CA LYS A 618 -5.96 11.89 -3.22
C LYS A 618 -5.79 13.17 -4.02
N ARG A 619 -4.58 13.75 -4.07
CA ARG A 619 -4.37 15.10 -4.64
C ARG A 619 -3.92 15.11 -6.09
N CYS A 620 -3.20 14.08 -6.52
CA CYS A 620 -2.50 14.10 -7.81
C CYS A 620 -3.17 13.27 -8.89
N ILE A 621 -4.05 12.33 -8.54
CA ILE A 621 -4.53 11.30 -9.47
C ILE A 621 -5.95 11.61 -9.93
N TYR A 622 -6.14 11.60 -11.24
CA TYR A 622 -7.40 11.85 -11.94
C TYR A 622 -7.63 10.78 -13.00
N GLY A 623 -8.89 10.46 -13.27
CA GLY A 623 -9.23 9.47 -14.28
C GLY A 623 -10.66 9.55 -14.77
N VAL A 624 -10.87 9.12 -16.00
CA VAL A 624 -12.19 9.02 -16.63
C VAL A 624 -12.33 7.65 -17.28
N ASP A 625 -13.51 7.03 -17.13
CA ASP A 625 -13.85 5.83 -17.89
C ASP A 625 -15.32 5.82 -18.32
N LEU A 626 -15.58 5.23 -19.48
CA LEU A 626 -16.92 5.08 -20.04
C LEU A 626 -17.73 4.03 -19.28
N ASN A 627 -17.07 2.98 -18.77
CA ASN A 627 -17.70 1.91 -18.03
C ASN A 627 -17.79 2.29 -16.53
N PRO A 628 -18.99 2.42 -15.96
CA PRO A 628 -19.16 2.74 -14.53
C PRO A 628 -18.43 1.75 -13.60
N MET A 629 -18.36 0.48 -13.99
CA MET A 629 -17.70 -0.55 -13.20
C MET A 629 -16.18 -0.43 -13.24
N ALA A 630 -15.60 0.05 -14.35
CA ALA A 630 -14.17 0.36 -14.43
C ALA A 630 -13.79 1.47 -13.45
N VAL A 631 -14.65 2.49 -13.31
CA VAL A 631 -14.46 3.57 -12.32
C VAL A 631 -14.42 3.01 -10.89
N GLU A 632 -15.36 2.14 -10.52
CA GLU A 632 -15.36 1.51 -9.20
C GLU A 632 -14.14 0.60 -8.98
N LEU A 633 -13.67 -0.05 -10.04
CA LEU A 633 -12.45 -0.85 -10.00
C LEU A 633 -11.19 -0.02 -9.81
N ALA A 634 -11.05 1.10 -10.52
CA ALA A 634 -9.95 2.01 -10.32
C ALA A 634 -9.92 2.54 -8.87
N LYS A 635 -11.10 2.86 -8.29
CA LYS A 635 -11.22 3.24 -6.87
C LYS A 635 -10.76 2.11 -5.95
N LEU A 636 -11.25 0.89 -6.16
CA LEU A 636 -10.85 -0.29 -5.37
C LEU A 636 -9.34 -0.51 -5.43
N SER A 637 -8.75 -0.45 -6.64
CA SER A 637 -7.31 -0.61 -6.84
C SER A 637 -6.51 0.44 -6.06
N LEU A 638 -6.90 1.70 -6.17
CA LEU A 638 -6.23 2.79 -5.45
C LEU A 638 -6.40 2.68 -3.93
N TRP A 639 -7.59 2.30 -3.46
CA TRP A 639 -7.85 2.07 -2.04
C TRP A 639 -7.02 0.93 -1.48
N LEU A 640 -6.97 -0.24 -2.15
CA LEU A 640 -6.14 -1.37 -1.72
C LEU A 640 -4.66 -1.01 -1.69
N HIS A 641 -4.24 -0.13 -2.60
CA HIS A 641 -2.86 0.33 -2.71
C HIS A 641 -2.48 1.33 -1.61
N SER A 642 -3.37 2.28 -1.28
CA SER A 642 -3.13 3.34 -0.29
C SER A 642 -3.74 3.05 1.09
N PHE A 643 -4.24 1.84 1.33
CA PHE A 643 -4.97 1.53 2.56
C PHE A 643 -4.04 1.65 3.76
N THR A 644 -4.47 2.40 4.77
CA THR A 644 -3.68 2.69 5.96
C THR A 644 -4.53 2.39 7.19
N VAL A 645 -3.94 1.74 8.19
CA VAL A 645 -4.63 1.35 9.43
C VAL A 645 -5.30 2.57 10.07
N GLY A 646 -6.58 2.44 10.43
CA GLY A 646 -7.32 3.50 11.14
C GLY A 646 -7.77 4.69 10.28
N ALA A 647 -7.24 4.86 9.07
CA ALA A 647 -7.71 5.89 8.15
C ALA A 647 -8.91 5.38 7.33
N PRO A 648 -9.98 6.17 7.14
CA PRO A 648 -11.08 5.77 6.27
C PRO A 648 -10.64 5.69 4.80
N LEU A 649 -11.44 5.07 3.94
CA LEU A 649 -11.23 5.11 2.50
C LEU A 649 -11.40 6.55 2.00
N SER A 650 -10.41 7.05 1.26
CA SER A 650 -10.46 8.43 0.74
C SER A 650 -11.62 8.62 -0.23
N PHE A 651 -12.23 9.79 -0.23
CA PHE A 651 -13.24 10.12 -1.22
C PHE A 651 -12.60 10.39 -2.58
N LEU A 652 -12.92 9.61 -3.61
CA LEU A 652 -12.28 9.70 -4.94
C LEU A 652 -13.21 10.15 -6.09
N ASP A 653 -14.52 10.30 -5.87
CA ASP A 653 -15.50 10.59 -6.94
C ASP A 653 -15.33 11.96 -7.61
N HIS A 654 -14.60 12.85 -6.95
CA HIS A 654 -14.26 14.18 -7.48
C HIS A 654 -13.11 14.12 -8.50
N HIS A 655 -12.32 13.05 -8.50
CA HIS A 655 -11.17 12.85 -9.38
C HIS A 655 -11.35 11.69 -10.37
N LEU A 656 -12.07 10.64 -9.99
CA LEU A 656 -12.38 9.49 -10.83
C LEU A 656 -13.83 9.57 -11.29
N ARG A 657 -14.03 9.77 -12.60
CA ARG A 657 -15.32 10.12 -13.17
C ARG A 657 -15.80 9.05 -14.14
N TRP A 658 -17.07 8.69 -13.99
CA TRP A 658 -17.81 8.04 -15.07
C TRP A 658 -18.13 9.08 -16.14
N GLY A 659 -17.70 8.83 -17.37
CA GLY A 659 -17.93 9.74 -18.49
C GLY A 659 -17.28 9.28 -19.78
N ASN A 660 -17.70 9.87 -20.89
CA ASN A 660 -17.07 9.65 -22.18
C ASN A 660 -15.97 10.70 -22.37
N SER A 661 -14.70 10.28 -22.39
CA SER A 661 -13.57 11.22 -22.55
C SER A 661 -13.48 11.86 -23.95
N LEU A 662 -14.20 11.34 -24.94
CA LEU A 662 -14.30 11.89 -26.29
C LEU A 662 -15.48 12.86 -26.46
N ILE A 663 -16.53 12.72 -25.64
CA ILE A 663 -17.77 13.49 -25.74
C ILE A 663 -17.95 14.30 -24.46
N GLY A 664 -17.70 15.59 -24.55
CA GLY A 664 -17.87 16.54 -23.45
C GLY A 664 -18.40 17.88 -23.93
N ALA A 665 -18.66 18.78 -22.98
CA ALA A 665 -18.97 20.17 -23.30
C ALA A 665 -17.68 20.87 -23.74
N ASP A 666 -17.67 21.45 -24.95
CA ASP A 666 -16.57 22.30 -25.34
C ASP A 666 -16.60 23.61 -24.52
N VAL A 667 -15.43 24.24 -24.32
CA VAL A 667 -15.32 25.49 -23.53
C VAL A 667 -16.32 26.54 -24.00
N ARG A 668 -16.62 26.63 -25.30
CA ARG A 668 -17.59 27.58 -25.85
C ARG A 668 -19.02 27.20 -25.52
N THR A 669 -19.35 25.91 -25.45
CA THR A 669 -20.66 25.42 -24.98
C THR A 669 -20.86 25.75 -23.50
N VAL A 670 -19.84 25.56 -22.66
CA VAL A 670 -19.87 25.98 -21.25
C VAL A 670 -19.99 27.51 -21.16
N GLU A 671 -19.18 28.26 -21.91
CA GLU A 671 -19.24 29.73 -21.97
C GLU A 671 -20.60 30.23 -22.49
N ALA A 672 -21.23 29.52 -23.44
CA ALA A 672 -22.53 29.87 -24.01
C ALA A 672 -23.68 29.58 -23.03
N ALA A 673 -23.63 28.47 -22.30
CA ALA A 673 -24.56 28.19 -21.20
C ALA A 673 -24.47 29.27 -20.11
N ILE A 674 -23.23 29.65 -19.74
CA ILE A 674 -22.95 30.77 -18.79
C ILE A 674 -23.51 32.10 -19.31
N ARG A 675 -23.48 32.34 -20.62
CA ARG A 675 -24.06 33.54 -21.24
C ARG A 675 -25.59 33.47 -21.39
N GLY A 676 -26.18 32.28 -21.54
CA GLY A 676 -27.62 32.07 -21.71
C GLY A 676 -28.45 32.45 -20.47
N GLU A 677 -27.91 32.22 -19.27
CA GLU A 677 -28.50 32.66 -18.00
C GLU A 677 -28.59 34.19 -17.85
N GLN A 678 -27.90 34.98 -18.68
CA GLN A 678 -27.91 36.44 -18.63
C GLN A 678 -29.22 37.09 -19.13
N SER A 679 -30.19 36.30 -19.62
CA SER A 679 -31.45 36.84 -20.14
C SER A 679 -32.57 37.01 -19.09
N GLY A 680 -32.33 36.62 -17.83
CA GLY A 680 -33.23 36.87 -16.70
C GLY A 680 -32.90 38.15 -15.93
N GLN A 681 -33.92 38.91 -15.52
CA GLN A 681 -33.88 40.25 -14.87
C GLN A 681 -33.10 40.38 -13.53
N LEU A 682 -32.26 39.43 -13.12
CA LEU A 682 -31.56 39.40 -11.82
C LEU A 682 -30.06 39.78 -11.87
N ALA A 683 -29.57 40.34 -12.98
CA ALA A 683 -28.16 40.66 -13.19
C ALA A 683 -27.72 42.06 -12.70
N LEU A 684 -28.10 42.50 -11.49
CA LEU A 684 -27.71 43.83 -10.99
C LEU A 684 -26.83 43.83 -9.73
N TRP A 685 -26.59 42.70 -9.04
CA TRP A 685 -25.82 42.71 -7.78
C TRP A 685 -24.87 41.52 -7.53
N GLY A 686 -24.60 40.65 -8.53
CA GLY A 686 -23.64 39.54 -8.37
C GLY A 686 -22.91 39.21 -9.67
N SER A 687 -21.59 39.01 -9.62
CA SER A 687 -20.81 38.54 -10.77
C SER A 687 -21.13 37.05 -11.03
N PRO A 688 -21.48 36.63 -12.25
CA PRO A 688 -21.69 35.21 -12.59
C PRO A 688 -20.42 34.37 -12.43
N PHE A 689 -19.25 35.00 -12.36
CA PHE A 689 -18.01 34.32 -11.99
C PHE A 689 -17.93 34.03 -10.49
N ALA A 690 -18.69 34.71 -9.63
CA ALA A 690 -18.64 34.49 -8.18
C ALA A 690 -19.15 33.11 -7.80
N SER A 691 -20.18 32.58 -8.48
CA SER A 691 -20.65 31.20 -8.27
C SER A 691 -19.62 30.19 -8.76
N LEU A 692 -19.05 30.36 -9.95
CA LEU A 692 -18.00 29.48 -10.49
C LEU A 692 -16.69 29.54 -9.68
N LEU A 693 -16.27 30.72 -9.23
CA LEU A 693 -15.13 30.91 -8.33
C LEU A 693 -15.39 30.29 -6.96
N SER A 694 -16.63 30.37 -6.46
CA SER A 694 -17.05 29.66 -5.26
C SER A 694 -16.96 28.15 -5.45
N LEU A 695 -17.42 27.62 -6.59
CA LEU A 695 -17.35 26.19 -6.92
C LEU A 695 -15.91 25.70 -7.09
N THR A 696 -15.01 26.48 -7.72
CA THR A 696 -13.59 26.12 -7.82
C THR A 696 -12.91 26.17 -6.45
N THR A 697 -13.30 27.11 -5.59
CA THR A 697 -12.82 27.15 -4.19
C THR A 697 -13.26 25.91 -3.43
N THR A 698 -14.53 25.49 -3.56
CA THR A 698 -15.03 24.26 -2.95
C THR A 698 -14.28 23.02 -3.46
N MET A 699 -13.96 22.94 -4.76
CA MET A 699 -13.14 21.84 -5.30
C MET A 699 -11.72 21.83 -4.73
N LEU A 700 -11.10 23.00 -4.58
CA LEU A 700 -9.78 23.12 -3.96
C LEU A 700 -9.82 22.67 -2.49
N GLU A 701 -10.87 23.03 -1.75
CA GLU A 701 -11.07 22.59 -0.37
C GLU A 701 -11.26 21.08 -0.25
N ILE A 702 -12.02 20.45 -1.17
CA ILE A 702 -12.20 18.99 -1.21
C ILE A 702 -10.85 18.29 -1.46
N ALA A 703 -10.06 18.81 -2.41
CA ALA A 703 -8.75 18.27 -2.76
C ALA A 703 -7.70 18.48 -1.65
N ASP A 704 -7.76 19.62 -0.94
CA ASP A 704 -6.81 19.94 0.14
C ASP A 704 -7.06 19.15 1.44
N ARG A 705 -8.27 18.65 1.67
CA ARG A 705 -8.56 17.80 2.84
C ARG A 705 -7.77 16.51 2.75
N ALA A 706 -7.20 16.04 3.86
CA ALA A 706 -6.46 14.79 3.88
C ALA A 706 -7.35 13.54 3.93
N ASP A 707 -8.65 13.71 4.19
CA ASP A 707 -9.56 12.63 4.57
C ASP A 707 -8.98 11.76 5.69
N ALA A 708 -8.37 12.40 6.69
CA ALA A 708 -7.76 11.70 7.82
C ALA A 708 -8.83 11.06 8.72
N THR A 709 -10.01 11.68 8.77
CA THR A 709 -11.15 11.22 9.57
C THR A 709 -12.38 10.97 8.70
N LEU A 710 -13.34 10.24 9.25
CA LEU A 710 -14.60 10.00 8.55
C LEU A 710 -15.43 11.28 8.35
N ALA A 711 -15.33 12.21 9.29
CA ALA A 711 -15.99 13.51 9.17
C ALA A 711 -15.49 14.25 7.92
N ASP A 712 -14.19 14.19 7.66
CA ASP A 712 -13.58 14.78 6.46
C ASP A 712 -14.11 14.12 5.19
N VAL A 713 -14.17 12.79 5.14
CA VAL A 713 -14.69 12.03 3.97
C VAL A 713 -16.15 12.41 3.69
N ARG A 714 -16.99 12.46 4.72
CA ARG A 714 -18.40 12.85 4.58
C ARG A 714 -18.58 14.30 4.16
N GLN A 715 -17.75 15.19 4.67
CA GLN A 715 -17.75 16.59 4.27
C GLN A 715 -17.32 16.73 2.80
N SER A 716 -16.26 16.05 2.39
CA SER A 716 -15.82 15.99 0.99
C SER A 716 -16.93 15.48 0.07
N ALA A 717 -17.62 14.40 0.43
CA ALA A 717 -18.75 13.87 -0.32
C ALA A 717 -19.95 14.83 -0.37
N GLY A 718 -20.30 15.47 0.76
CA GLY A 718 -21.41 16.42 0.86
C GLY A 718 -21.18 17.71 0.07
N ASP A 719 -19.97 18.26 0.15
CA ASP A 719 -19.55 19.44 -0.61
C ASP A 719 -19.57 19.12 -2.12
N PHE A 720 -19.08 17.94 -2.50
CA PHE A 720 -19.11 17.49 -3.89
C PHE A 720 -20.53 17.27 -4.42
N ALA A 721 -21.42 16.67 -3.63
CA ALA A 721 -22.83 16.50 -4.00
C ALA A 721 -23.56 17.85 -4.15
N THR A 722 -23.18 18.85 -3.35
CA THR A 722 -23.68 20.22 -3.48
C THR A 722 -23.17 20.88 -4.76
N LEU A 723 -21.89 20.70 -5.07
CA LEU A 723 -21.29 21.16 -6.32
C LEU A 723 -21.93 20.49 -7.55
N GLN A 724 -22.16 19.18 -7.53
CA GLN A 724 -22.83 18.49 -8.64
C GLN A 724 -24.24 19.00 -8.87
N ARG A 725 -25.02 19.22 -7.79
CA ARG A 725 -26.36 19.82 -7.90
C ARG A 725 -26.31 21.24 -8.48
N ALA A 726 -25.27 22.02 -8.16
CA ALA A 726 -25.08 23.36 -8.72
C ALA A 726 -24.61 23.36 -10.18
N LEU A 727 -23.94 22.30 -10.64
CA LEU A 727 -23.49 22.12 -12.03
C LEU A 727 -24.52 21.44 -12.93
N THR A 728 -25.55 20.81 -12.35
CA THR A 728 -26.62 20.18 -13.12
C THR A 728 -27.64 21.26 -13.49
N PRO A 729 -27.89 21.49 -14.80
CA PRO A 729 -28.75 22.56 -15.29
C PRO A 729 -30.23 22.41 -14.92
#